data_AF-A0A401ZCV9-F1
#
_entry.id   AF-A0A401ZCV9-F1
#
_cell.length_a   1.000
_cell.length_b   1.000
_cell.length_c   1.000
_cell.angle_alpha   90.00
_cell.angle_beta   90.00
_cell.angle_gamma   90.00
#
_symmetry.space_group_name_H-M   'P 1'
#
loop_
_entity.id
_entity.type
_entity.pdbx_description
1 polymer ?
#
loop_
_entity_poly.entity_id
_entity_poly.type
_entity_poly.pdbx_seq_one_letter_code
_entity_poly.pdbx_strand_id
1 'polypeptide(L)'
;MTTSALELFYAYANEDERLLRKLNKHLALLVRQGLISPWSSQNITAGTLWEQDLRSHLKTADIILLLISANFIASDYCYSVETREALRRHRAGEAHVIPVLLHPCDWEYAPFAQLEPLPSNRKPVTMWTNEDAALTNVAKGIRKVVNKVNGIEEPEADQETESKTKSARGGDAGRRNMARTPQNIDRNYLKKVVRQYKEELKGYQEVANYELGLRAAFQNMLSTVAKYCGWSLAPEMTIGKIRPDGVVLDEFRIRRGYWEAKGPKVNLDEEIRKKIATGYPLTNTLFEDSKRAVLYQGKRNLPNEYDLSDQNRIIDLLRDFFTYVEPDIENFEEAVEEFKERIPEHAQALLNIIKEEHKLNRKFQAAFATFAEVCRTSLNPKMNNEAIDEMLAQHLLTERLFSTVFNNPDFVRRNVIAAEVEKVIDALASRSFNRTEFLKVLDRFYVAIEKAAKGIESWSERQEFLNTVYERFFQGFAAKQADTHGIVYTSQEIVDFMVESVNEVLKREFGKSIETPGVKILDPATGTGNFVVNLIRRIDDFNLEKKYKEDLFCNEIMLLPYYISSLNIEHEYYAKIGQYEPFEGICFADTLELAEGDQQLALDMFAEKNTRRVKREREANITVVIGNPPYNVGQKRENDNNKNRKYEIVDKRIRDTYVKGSRATLNTQLYDAYVRFFRWASDRIGKDNGIVCFVSNNSFIDQITFDGMRQHLLRDFNCIYHLDFHGNVRKNPKLSGTTHNVFGIQVGVGITVAIRRSNSHQHSLYYHRVPEYWRKKEKLSFLAEKDNIYNLEWQLLTPDDRHNWLTEGLHPEFHSFLPAGSKDAKLAKNAEVKTIFKTYSTGINSGRDSTVYAFNAAVLTDKVKQFIDEYNSEMTKWVRNERPKDVDNFVSYEKIKWSRNLKRDLQHEREMQFSEGSIRNALYRPYTKVLLYYSDIAIDEQGTTKNQFPTPAQENENITICVPGLGDRKGFGCLATNAIPSMDLAFEKVQCFPFYTYSTDGSSRQENITTWVVEQFSSRYGFTVSKWDIFYYVYALMHHPQYRELYKENLKRDLPHIPLLMDREDFEVCVSVGKQLMNLHVNYEQADEYPLKAVSNKDIPLDQRLYVKKLKLSTDKTALVMSEGLTLEGIPPECFEYRLGGRSALEWVIDQYQVSIDKRSGIESDPNRLDDPQYIMRLVKRVVAVSVKTVELVKELAEAVTAEDWLGEQVEIGDIASI
;
A
#
# COMPACT_ATOMS: atom_id res chain seq x y z
N MET A 1 -44.41 -30.96 -2.13
CA MET A 1 -45.07 -30.35 -0.95
C MET A 1 -45.62 -29.01 -1.42
N THR A 2 -46.91 -28.73 -1.21
CA THR A 2 -47.45 -27.37 -1.41
C THR A 2 -46.88 -26.49 -0.30
N THR A 3 -45.76 -25.82 -0.56
CA THR A 3 -45.20 -24.82 0.35
C THR A 3 -46.21 -23.67 0.49
N SER A 4 -46.67 -23.40 1.72
CA SER A 4 -47.49 -22.22 1.97
C SER A 4 -46.63 -20.97 1.75
N ALA A 5 -47.21 -19.92 1.16
CA ALA A 5 -46.51 -18.66 0.95
C ALA A 5 -46.01 -18.09 2.28
N LEU A 6 -44.74 -17.68 2.34
CA LEU A 6 -44.16 -17.08 3.55
C LEU A 6 -44.80 -15.73 3.83
N GLU A 7 -45.19 -15.48 5.07
CA GLU A 7 -45.80 -14.22 5.47
C GLU A 7 -44.72 -13.13 5.58
N LEU A 8 -44.89 -12.03 4.82
CA LEU A 8 -43.96 -10.91 4.73
C LEU A 8 -44.57 -9.67 5.38
N PHE A 9 -43.99 -9.20 6.49
CA PHE A 9 -44.45 -8.01 7.22
C PHE A 9 -43.56 -6.80 6.93
N TYR A 10 -44.16 -5.63 6.71
CA TYR A 10 -43.43 -4.34 6.59
C TYR A 10 -43.56 -3.51 7.87
N ALA A 11 -42.43 -3.23 8.51
CA ALA A 11 -42.31 -2.17 9.51
C ALA A 11 -41.81 -0.91 8.81
N TYR A 12 -42.62 0.15 8.79
CA TYR A 12 -42.31 1.39 8.06
C TYR A 12 -43.03 2.58 8.68
N ALA A 13 -42.46 3.78 8.55
CA ALA A 13 -43.16 5.01 8.90
C ALA A 13 -44.14 5.39 7.79
N ASN A 14 -45.28 6.00 8.13
CA ASN A 14 -46.33 6.35 7.16
C ASN A 14 -45.81 7.27 6.03
N GLU A 15 -44.77 8.04 6.30
CA GLU A 15 -44.10 8.93 5.34
C GLU A 15 -43.35 8.16 4.24
N ASP A 16 -42.95 6.90 4.49
CA ASP A 16 -42.22 6.04 3.55
C ASP A 16 -43.14 5.20 2.65
N GLU A 17 -44.45 5.40 2.77
CA GLU A 17 -45.48 4.60 2.09
C GLU A 17 -45.30 4.56 0.57
N ARG A 18 -44.84 5.67 -0.02
CA ARG A 18 -44.57 5.75 -1.47
C ARG A 18 -43.53 4.71 -1.91
N LEU A 19 -42.47 4.51 -1.15
CA LEU A 19 -41.41 3.55 -1.46
C LEU A 19 -41.82 2.12 -1.13
N LEU A 20 -42.61 1.92 -0.07
CA LEU A 20 -43.27 0.64 0.18
C LEU A 20 -44.15 0.20 -1.01
N ARG A 21 -45.02 1.09 -1.53
CA ARG A 21 -45.87 0.78 -2.70
C ARG A 21 -45.04 0.42 -3.93
N LYS A 22 -43.88 1.04 -4.13
CA LYS A 22 -42.96 0.67 -5.22
C LYS A 22 -42.30 -0.68 -4.96
N LEU A 23 -41.80 -0.93 -3.75
CA LEU A 23 -41.19 -2.22 -3.39
C LEU A 23 -42.18 -3.38 -3.60
N ASN A 24 -43.44 -3.21 -3.20
CA ASN A 24 -44.50 -4.19 -3.45
C ASN A 24 -44.69 -4.52 -4.95
N LYS A 25 -44.54 -3.53 -5.84
CA LYS A 25 -44.58 -3.78 -7.30
C LYS A 25 -43.40 -4.63 -7.78
N HIS A 26 -42.21 -4.41 -7.24
CA HIS A 26 -41.01 -5.19 -7.56
C HIS A 26 -41.05 -6.61 -6.97
N LEU A 27 -41.78 -6.80 -5.87
CA LEU A 27 -42.01 -8.10 -5.25
C LEU A 27 -43.19 -8.88 -5.87
N ALA A 28 -43.96 -8.26 -6.78
CA ALA A 28 -45.17 -8.87 -7.37
C ALA A 28 -44.93 -10.24 -8.04
N LEU A 29 -43.72 -10.48 -8.56
CA LEU A 29 -43.37 -11.79 -9.14
C LEU A 29 -43.28 -12.89 -8.06
N LEU A 30 -42.72 -12.59 -6.89
CA LEU A 30 -42.66 -13.54 -5.77
C LEU A 30 -44.06 -13.83 -5.22
N VAL A 31 -44.93 -12.81 -5.17
CA VAL A 31 -46.34 -12.95 -4.77
C VAL A 31 -47.10 -13.85 -5.75
N ARG A 32 -46.97 -13.60 -7.06
CA ARG A 32 -47.63 -14.40 -8.11
C ARG A 32 -47.14 -15.84 -8.17
N GLN A 33 -45.88 -16.08 -7.79
CA GLN A 33 -45.32 -17.43 -7.65
C GLN A 33 -45.78 -18.13 -6.36
N GLY A 34 -46.57 -17.47 -5.51
CA GLY A 34 -47.03 -18.01 -4.24
C GLY A 34 -45.92 -18.19 -3.20
N LEU A 35 -44.79 -17.51 -3.36
CA LEU A 35 -43.62 -17.68 -2.48
C LEU A 35 -43.68 -16.77 -1.25
N ILE A 36 -44.35 -15.63 -1.36
CA ILE A 36 -44.57 -14.67 -0.26
C ILE A 36 -46.00 -14.13 -0.26
N SER A 37 -46.48 -13.79 0.93
CA SER A 37 -47.76 -13.10 1.17
C SER A 37 -47.50 -11.79 1.93
N PRO A 38 -47.37 -10.65 1.23
CA PRO A 38 -47.10 -9.36 1.85
C PRO A 38 -48.29 -8.83 2.65
N TRP A 39 -48.04 -8.40 3.88
CA TRP A 39 -48.99 -7.75 4.76
C TRP A 39 -48.42 -6.41 5.27
N SER A 40 -49.26 -5.39 5.34
CA SER A 40 -48.95 -4.07 5.90
C SER A 40 -50.13 -3.50 6.66
N SER A 41 -49.90 -2.43 7.43
CA SER A 41 -50.94 -1.69 8.14
C SER A 41 -52.12 -1.20 7.27
N GLN A 42 -51.96 -1.16 5.94
CA GLN A 42 -53.03 -0.80 4.98
C GLN A 42 -54.05 -1.90 4.73
N ASN A 43 -53.75 -3.13 5.16
CA ASN A 43 -54.63 -4.28 4.98
C ASN A 43 -55.67 -4.40 6.11
N ILE A 44 -55.66 -3.48 7.07
CA ILE A 44 -56.59 -3.44 8.21
C ILE A 44 -57.97 -2.97 7.72
N THR A 45 -59.02 -3.74 8.01
CA THR A 45 -60.39 -3.41 7.59
C THR A 45 -60.96 -2.32 8.50
N ALA A 46 -61.69 -1.35 7.93
CA ALA A 46 -62.33 -0.29 8.72
C ALA A 46 -63.28 -0.89 9.77
N GLY A 47 -62.96 -0.72 11.06
CA GLY A 47 -63.73 -1.24 12.19
C GLY A 47 -63.00 -2.22 13.12
N THR A 48 -61.78 -2.69 12.78
CA THR A 48 -60.95 -3.51 13.69
C THR A 48 -59.98 -2.69 14.55
N LEU A 49 -59.62 -3.22 15.73
CA LEU A 49 -58.60 -2.65 16.62
C LEU A 49 -57.21 -2.82 15.97
N TRP A 50 -56.79 -1.81 15.22
CA TRP A 50 -55.60 -1.83 14.35
C TRP A 50 -54.31 -2.30 15.05
N GLU A 51 -54.13 -1.99 16.34
CA GLU A 51 -52.95 -2.38 17.11
C GLU A 51 -52.90 -3.90 17.42
N GLN A 52 -54.06 -4.56 17.55
CA GLN A 52 -54.12 -6.01 17.80
C GLN A 52 -53.80 -6.82 16.53
N ASP A 53 -54.36 -6.43 15.38
CA ASP A 53 -54.08 -7.08 14.09
C ASP A 53 -52.60 -6.92 13.71
N LEU A 54 -52.05 -5.71 13.86
CA LEU A 54 -50.65 -5.43 13.53
C LEU A 54 -49.67 -6.23 14.40
N ARG A 55 -49.93 -6.35 15.72
CA ARG A 55 -49.11 -7.19 16.60
C ARG A 55 -49.25 -8.68 16.30
N SER A 56 -50.42 -9.13 15.85
CA SER A 56 -50.63 -10.53 15.45
C SER A 56 -49.75 -10.87 14.25
N HIS A 57 -49.81 -10.08 13.18
CA HIS A 57 -49.02 -10.31 11.96
C HIS A 57 -47.51 -10.12 12.20
N LEU A 58 -47.09 -9.18 13.05
CA LEU A 58 -45.68 -9.06 13.43
C LEU A 58 -45.17 -10.29 14.21
N LYS A 59 -46.04 -11.01 14.92
CA LYS A 59 -45.70 -12.24 15.67
C LYS A 59 -45.76 -13.51 14.84
N THR A 60 -46.51 -13.53 13.74
CA THR A 60 -46.64 -14.70 12.86
C THR A 60 -45.78 -14.62 11.61
N ALA A 61 -45.34 -13.42 11.19
CA ALA A 61 -44.57 -13.24 9.97
C ALA A 61 -43.28 -14.05 9.95
N ASP A 62 -43.00 -14.67 8.80
CA ASP A 62 -41.79 -15.43 8.53
C ASP A 62 -40.62 -14.51 8.13
N ILE A 63 -40.94 -13.41 7.44
CA ILE A 63 -39.96 -12.39 7.02
C ILE A 63 -40.48 -11.01 7.42
N ILE A 64 -39.62 -10.20 8.04
CA ILE A 64 -39.93 -8.84 8.50
C ILE A 64 -38.97 -7.87 7.82
N LEU A 65 -39.50 -6.91 7.07
CA LEU A 65 -38.72 -5.86 6.42
C LEU A 65 -38.80 -4.58 7.25
N LEU A 66 -37.65 -4.12 7.75
CA LEU A 66 -37.55 -2.82 8.41
C LEU A 66 -37.20 -1.78 7.35
N LEU A 67 -38.15 -0.94 6.96
CA LEU A 67 -37.96 0.08 5.94
C LEU A 67 -37.31 1.32 6.56
N ILE A 68 -35.97 1.34 6.55
CA ILE A 68 -35.16 2.29 7.32
C ILE A 68 -35.12 3.65 6.64
N SER A 69 -35.55 4.67 7.38
CA SER A 69 -35.48 6.08 7.04
C SER A 69 -35.30 6.90 8.33
N ALA A 70 -35.04 8.20 8.20
CA ALA A 70 -35.03 9.09 9.35
C ALA A 70 -36.39 9.11 10.07
N ASN A 71 -37.51 9.00 9.34
CA ASN A 71 -38.86 8.97 9.91
C ASN A 71 -39.14 7.64 10.63
N PHE A 72 -38.62 6.52 10.10
CA PHE A 72 -38.69 5.22 10.77
C PHE A 72 -37.96 5.23 12.11
N ILE A 73 -36.78 5.84 12.16
CA ILE A 73 -35.97 5.96 13.39
C ILE A 73 -36.62 6.92 14.39
N ALA A 74 -37.24 8.01 13.91
CA ALA A 74 -37.91 9.00 14.75
C ALA A 74 -39.27 8.54 15.32
N SER A 75 -39.85 7.45 14.79
CA SER A 75 -41.12 6.90 15.27
C SER A 75 -40.91 5.99 16.47
N ASP A 76 -41.34 6.44 17.66
CA ASP A 76 -41.21 5.68 18.91
C ASP A 76 -41.86 4.29 18.82
N TYR A 77 -42.97 4.17 18.09
CA TYR A 77 -43.67 2.89 17.92
C TYR A 77 -42.89 1.92 16.99
N CYS A 78 -42.45 2.38 15.82
CA CYS A 78 -41.70 1.53 14.86
C CYS A 78 -40.29 1.17 15.38
N TYR A 79 -39.60 2.13 15.98
CA TYR A 79 -38.22 1.94 16.43
C TYR A 79 -38.13 1.22 17.79
N SER A 80 -39.05 1.48 18.72
CA SER A 80 -38.94 0.93 20.08
C SER A 80 -39.75 -0.34 20.31
N VAL A 81 -40.90 -0.50 19.63
CA VAL A 81 -41.80 -1.65 19.83
C VAL A 81 -41.64 -2.68 18.71
N GLU A 82 -41.82 -2.28 17.45
CA GLU A 82 -41.77 -3.22 16.31
C GLU A 82 -40.36 -3.76 16.07
N THR A 83 -39.35 -2.89 16.06
CA THR A 83 -37.94 -3.28 15.86
C THR A 83 -37.42 -4.18 16.98
N ARG A 84 -37.83 -3.95 18.23
CA ARG A 84 -37.40 -4.78 19.37
C ARG A 84 -37.93 -6.20 19.26
N GLU A 85 -39.22 -6.35 18.95
CA GLU A 85 -39.83 -7.68 18.77
C GLU A 85 -39.30 -8.37 17.51
N ALA A 86 -39.12 -7.63 16.40
CA ALA A 86 -38.52 -8.15 15.18
C ALA A 86 -37.12 -8.72 15.45
N LEU A 87 -36.23 -7.96 16.09
CA LEU A 87 -34.87 -8.41 16.41
C LEU A 87 -34.86 -9.56 17.42
N ARG A 88 -35.79 -9.61 18.38
CA ARG A 88 -35.94 -10.76 19.29
C ARG A 88 -36.26 -12.03 18.49
N ARG A 89 -37.26 -11.97 17.60
CA ARG A 89 -37.65 -13.10 16.74
C ARG A 89 -36.53 -13.50 15.79
N HIS A 90 -35.76 -12.54 15.28
CA HIS A 90 -34.59 -12.83 14.45
C HIS A 90 -33.51 -13.61 15.19
N ARG A 91 -33.17 -13.18 16.41
CA ARG A 91 -32.17 -13.87 17.25
C ARG A 91 -32.64 -15.26 17.69
N ALA A 92 -33.95 -15.43 17.88
CA ALA A 92 -34.56 -16.72 18.20
C ALA A 92 -34.72 -17.64 16.97
N GLY A 93 -34.42 -17.17 15.76
CA GLY A 93 -34.64 -17.92 14.52
C GLY A 93 -36.12 -18.04 14.11
N GLU A 94 -37.03 -17.34 14.79
CA GLU A 94 -38.47 -17.39 14.59
C GLU A 94 -38.94 -16.55 13.38
N ALA A 95 -38.12 -15.60 12.90
CA ALA A 95 -38.37 -14.79 11.71
C ALA A 95 -37.07 -14.26 11.08
N HIS A 96 -37.05 -14.01 9.77
CA HIS A 96 -35.93 -13.35 9.11
C HIS A 96 -36.17 -11.84 9.01
N VAL A 97 -35.37 -11.04 9.73
CA VAL A 97 -35.45 -9.58 9.69
C VAL A 97 -34.45 -9.04 8.69
N ILE A 98 -34.90 -8.15 7.81
CA ILE A 98 -34.06 -7.54 6.79
C ILE A 98 -34.23 -6.02 6.86
N PRO A 99 -33.19 -5.27 7.25
CA PRO A 99 -33.20 -3.81 7.11
C PRO A 99 -33.15 -3.46 5.62
N VAL A 100 -34.09 -2.65 5.16
CA VAL A 100 -34.09 -2.10 3.80
C VAL A 100 -33.88 -0.60 3.91
N LEU A 101 -32.70 -0.14 3.52
CA LEU A 101 -32.32 1.28 3.55
C LEU A 101 -33.09 2.02 2.48
N LEU A 102 -34.10 2.80 2.87
CA LEU A 102 -34.86 3.61 1.94
C LEU A 102 -34.20 4.97 1.74
N HIS A 103 -33.94 5.68 2.84
CA HIS A 103 -33.38 7.03 2.84
C HIS A 103 -32.00 7.07 3.51
N PRO A 104 -31.11 8.00 3.10
CA PRO A 104 -29.90 8.28 3.87
C PRO A 104 -30.29 8.76 5.26
N CYS A 105 -29.87 8.00 6.27
CA CYS A 105 -30.07 8.28 7.68
C CYS A 105 -28.96 7.60 8.47
N ASP A 106 -28.74 8.04 9.70
CA ASP A 106 -27.72 7.47 10.59
C ASP A 106 -28.23 6.16 11.22
N TRP A 107 -28.14 5.07 10.46
CA TRP A 107 -28.61 3.76 10.88
C TRP A 107 -27.47 2.83 11.35
N GLU A 108 -26.20 3.19 11.10
CA GLU A 108 -25.04 2.31 11.34
C GLU A 108 -24.76 2.05 12.83
N TYR A 109 -25.40 2.82 13.72
CA TYR A 109 -25.38 2.64 15.18
C TYR A 109 -26.72 2.13 15.75
N ALA A 110 -27.71 1.84 14.91
CA ALA A 110 -29.01 1.35 15.35
C ALA A 110 -28.94 -0.14 15.80
N PRO A 111 -29.84 -0.64 16.65
CA PRO A 111 -29.84 -2.03 17.12
C PRO A 111 -29.90 -3.10 16.01
N PHE A 112 -30.41 -2.74 14.83
CA PHE A 112 -30.46 -3.61 13.64
C PHE A 112 -29.26 -3.43 12.70
N ALA A 113 -28.29 -2.57 13.00
CA ALA A 113 -27.11 -2.31 12.16
C ALA A 113 -26.19 -3.54 11.99
N GLN A 114 -26.29 -4.50 12.90
CA GLN A 114 -25.59 -5.77 12.84
C GLN A 114 -26.15 -6.72 11.76
N LEU A 115 -27.36 -6.45 11.25
CA LEU A 115 -27.97 -7.21 10.16
C LEU A 115 -27.53 -6.65 8.81
N GLU A 116 -27.31 -7.54 7.83
CA GLU A 116 -26.91 -7.11 6.49
C GLU A 116 -28.09 -6.42 5.77
N PRO A 117 -27.99 -5.12 5.45
CA PRO A 117 -29.10 -4.40 4.88
C PRO A 117 -29.21 -4.60 3.37
N LEU A 118 -30.40 -4.37 2.83
CA LEU A 118 -30.63 -4.20 1.40
C LEU A 118 -30.86 -2.72 1.08
N PRO A 119 -30.41 -2.19 -0.07
CA PRO A 119 -29.68 -2.87 -1.15
C PRO A 119 -28.28 -3.37 -0.74
N SER A 120 -27.78 -4.44 -1.38
CA SER A 120 -26.57 -5.17 -0.95
C SER A 120 -25.26 -4.38 -0.99
N ASN A 121 -25.26 -3.22 -1.65
CA ASN A 121 -24.12 -2.29 -1.64
C ASN A 121 -24.19 -1.25 -0.50
N ARG A 122 -25.12 -1.43 0.45
CA ARG A 122 -25.40 -0.56 1.60
C ARG A 122 -25.76 0.88 1.25
N LYS A 123 -26.06 1.16 -0.02
CA LYS A 123 -26.50 2.48 -0.48
C LYS A 123 -28.04 2.54 -0.39
N PRO A 124 -28.64 3.49 0.33
CA PRO A 124 -30.09 3.62 0.43
C PRO A 124 -30.78 3.73 -0.93
N VAL A 125 -32.01 3.22 -1.06
CA VAL A 125 -32.77 3.17 -2.31
C VAL A 125 -32.85 4.54 -2.99
N THR A 126 -33.05 5.62 -2.24
CA THR A 126 -33.10 6.99 -2.80
C THR A 126 -31.75 7.53 -3.25
N MET A 127 -30.64 6.96 -2.75
CA MET A 127 -29.28 7.32 -3.15
C MET A 127 -28.80 6.49 -4.34
N TRP A 128 -29.51 5.41 -4.70
CA TRP A 128 -29.27 4.75 -5.97
C TRP A 128 -29.75 5.61 -7.09
N THR A 129 -28.93 5.68 -8.12
CA THR A 129 -29.23 6.56 -9.21
C THR A 129 -30.39 6.09 -10.07
N ASN A 130 -30.86 4.85 -9.87
CA ASN A 130 -32.14 4.33 -10.33
C ASN A 130 -32.80 3.59 -9.15
N GLU A 131 -33.84 4.18 -8.55
CA GLU A 131 -34.61 3.55 -7.47
C GLU A 131 -35.17 2.18 -7.88
N ASP A 132 -35.63 2.00 -9.12
CA ASP A 132 -36.16 0.70 -9.58
C ASP A 132 -35.05 -0.36 -9.70
N ALA A 133 -33.82 0.04 -10.04
CA ALA A 133 -32.68 -0.88 -10.01
C ALA A 133 -32.29 -1.24 -8.58
N ALA A 134 -32.42 -0.29 -7.65
CA ALA A 134 -32.22 -0.51 -6.23
C ALA A 134 -33.28 -1.44 -5.66
N LEU A 135 -34.56 -1.17 -5.92
CA LEU A 135 -35.69 -2.01 -5.52
C LEU A 135 -35.67 -3.37 -6.21
N THR A 136 -35.13 -3.47 -7.43
CA THR A 136 -34.85 -4.77 -8.08
C THR A 136 -33.74 -5.50 -7.34
N ASN A 137 -32.68 -4.80 -6.91
CA ASN A 137 -31.63 -5.39 -6.08
C ASN A 137 -32.19 -5.84 -4.71
N VAL A 138 -33.04 -5.03 -4.08
CA VAL A 138 -33.77 -5.40 -2.85
C VAL A 138 -34.66 -6.61 -3.11
N ALA A 139 -35.45 -6.64 -4.18
CA ALA A 139 -36.32 -7.76 -4.52
C ALA A 139 -35.54 -9.05 -4.85
N LYS A 140 -34.37 -8.94 -5.50
CA LYS A 140 -33.45 -10.07 -5.70
C LYS A 140 -32.84 -10.54 -4.38
N GLY A 141 -32.50 -9.63 -3.47
CA GLY A 141 -32.05 -9.96 -2.13
C GLY A 141 -33.12 -10.69 -1.33
N ILE A 142 -34.35 -10.16 -1.33
CA ILE A 142 -35.51 -10.81 -0.68
C ILE A 142 -35.79 -12.17 -1.32
N ARG A 143 -35.74 -12.30 -2.66
CA ARG A 143 -35.88 -13.60 -3.35
C ARG A 143 -34.84 -14.60 -2.87
N LYS A 144 -33.58 -14.19 -2.70
CA LYS A 144 -32.54 -15.08 -2.14
C LYS A 144 -32.88 -15.52 -0.72
N VAL A 145 -33.40 -14.62 0.12
CA VAL A 145 -33.85 -14.99 1.47
C VAL A 145 -35.06 -15.91 1.42
N VAL A 146 -36.07 -15.63 0.61
CA VAL A 146 -37.27 -16.46 0.42
C VAL A 146 -36.91 -17.86 -0.09
N ASN A 147 -36.00 -17.94 -1.06
CA ASN A 147 -35.49 -19.21 -1.59
C ASN A 147 -34.71 -19.97 -0.52
N LYS A 148 -33.89 -19.28 0.28
CA LYS A 148 -33.19 -19.87 1.43
C LYS A 148 -34.15 -20.39 2.50
N VAL A 149 -35.18 -19.62 2.85
CA VAL A 149 -36.19 -20.01 3.85
C VAL A 149 -37.07 -21.17 3.35
N ASN A 150 -37.40 -21.19 2.06
CA ASN A 150 -38.14 -22.30 1.43
C ASN A 150 -37.25 -23.48 1.00
N GLY A 151 -35.93 -23.41 1.16
CA GLY A 151 -34.99 -24.46 0.78
C GLY A 151 -34.85 -24.71 -0.73
N ILE A 152 -35.00 -23.69 -1.58
CA ILE A 152 -34.91 -23.77 -3.04
C ILE A 152 -33.57 -23.18 -3.53
N GLU A 153 -32.72 -23.96 -4.20
CA GLU A 153 -31.47 -23.48 -4.85
C GLU A 153 -31.77 -22.86 -6.24
N GLU A 154 -31.18 -21.69 -6.57
CA GLU A 154 -31.30 -21.03 -7.89
C GLU A 154 -30.07 -21.32 -8.79
N PRO A 155 -30.23 -21.54 -10.12
CA PRO A 155 -29.10 -21.79 -11.03
C PRO A 155 -28.41 -20.48 -11.45
N GLU A 156 -27.07 -20.46 -11.45
CA GLU A 156 -26.26 -19.31 -11.90
C GLU A 156 -26.33 -19.14 -13.43
N ALA A 157 -26.60 -17.91 -13.89
CA ALA A 157 -26.67 -17.57 -15.31
C ALA A 157 -25.27 -17.26 -15.90
N ASP A 158 -24.99 -17.93 -17.01
CA ASP A 158 -23.81 -17.80 -17.87
C ASP A 158 -23.56 -16.36 -18.34
N GLN A 159 -22.28 -15.97 -18.35
CA GLN A 159 -21.75 -14.89 -19.18
C GLN A 159 -21.01 -15.49 -20.37
N GLU A 160 -21.72 -15.73 -21.48
CA GLU A 160 -21.10 -16.06 -22.77
C GLU A 160 -20.50 -14.82 -23.44
N THR A 161 -19.19 -14.87 -23.59
CA THR A 161 -18.37 -14.58 -24.79
C THR A 161 -19.01 -13.85 -25.98
N GLU A 162 -18.44 -12.68 -26.33
CA GLU A 162 -18.24 -12.30 -27.74
C GLU A 162 -16.75 -12.30 -28.08
N SER A 163 -16.45 -13.01 -29.16
CA SER A 163 -15.12 -13.32 -29.67
C SER A 163 -14.36 -12.10 -30.21
N LYS A 164 -13.06 -12.00 -29.92
CA LYS A 164 -12.06 -11.39 -30.81
C LYS A 164 -10.74 -12.14 -30.72
N THR A 165 -10.39 -12.77 -31.83
CA THR A 165 -9.07 -13.28 -32.23
C THR A 165 -7.96 -12.29 -31.84
N LYS A 166 -7.04 -12.71 -30.95
CA LYS A 166 -5.77 -12.00 -30.70
C LYS A 166 -4.65 -12.72 -31.43
N SER A 167 -4.27 -12.17 -32.58
CA SER A 167 -2.90 -12.28 -33.06
C SER A 167 -1.96 -11.58 -32.08
N ALA A 168 -0.76 -12.15 -31.92
CA ALA A 168 0.37 -11.68 -31.13
C ALA A 168 0.41 -10.18 -30.78
N ARG A 169 0.39 -9.87 -29.47
CA ARG A 169 1.11 -8.76 -28.82
C ARG A 169 0.88 -8.84 -27.31
N GLY A 170 1.94 -9.11 -26.56
CA GLY A 170 1.96 -9.07 -25.10
C GLY A 170 2.09 -7.63 -24.58
N GLY A 171 1.73 -7.48 -23.30
CA GLY A 171 2.26 -6.45 -22.39
C GLY A 171 1.52 -5.11 -22.33
N ASP A 172 0.43 -5.02 -21.56
CA ASP A 172 0.15 -3.84 -20.71
C ASP A 172 -1.02 -4.11 -19.75
N ALA A 173 -0.72 -4.35 -18.47
CA ALA A 173 -1.72 -4.37 -17.40
C ALA A 173 -1.08 -3.65 -16.20
N GLY A 174 -1.01 -2.34 -16.34
CA GLY A 174 -0.32 -1.43 -15.43
C GLY A 174 -0.34 0.02 -15.91
N ARG A 175 -0.62 0.31 -17.18
CA ARG A 175 -0.91 1.67 -17.64
C ARG A 175 -2.39 2.00 -17.46
N ARG A 176 -2.69 3.01 -16.61
CA ARG A 176 -3.88 3.84 -16.84
C ARG A 176 -3.74 4.36 -18.27
N ASN A 177 -4.71 4.10 -19.15
CA ASN A 177 -4.79 4.81 -20.42
C ASN A 177 -4.82 6.31 -20.11
N MET A 178 -4.02 7.12 -20.82
CA MET A 178 -3.92 8.56 -20.59
C MET A 178 -5.28 9.24 -20.55
N ALA A 179 -5.38 10.32 -19.78
CA ALA A 179 -6.49 11.26 -19.85
C ALA A 179 -6.44 12.01 -21.18
N ARG A 180 -6.92 11.37 -22.25
CA ARG A 180 -7.50 12.09 -23.37
C ARG A 180 -8.80 12.72 -22.91
N THR A 181 -9.12 13.87 -23.49
CA THR A 181 -10.52 14.30 -23.45
C THR A 181 -11.41 13.16 -23.92
N PRO A 182 -12.46 12.79 -23.16
CA PRO A 182 -13.29 11.66 -23.55
C PRO A 182 -13.83 11.89 -24.95
N GLN A 183 -13.51 11.00 -25.90
CA GLN A 183 -14.10 11.06 -27.24
C GLN A 183 -15.61 10.84 -27.21
N ASN A 184 -16.09 10.18 -26.16
CA ASN A 184 -17.50 10.01 -25.87
C ASN A 184 -17.71 9.77 -24.37
N ILE A 185 -18.90 10.07 -23.88
CA ILE A 185 -19.35 9.74 -22.52
C ILE A 185 -20.55 8.82 -22.66
N ASP A 186 -20.61 7.75 -21.87
CA ASP A 186 -21.73 6.81 -21.91
C ASP A 186 -23.05 7.56 -21.71
N ARG A 187 -23.91 7.50 -22.72
CA ARG A 187 -25.22 8.18 -22.74
C ARG A 187 -26.12 7.69 -21.61
N ASN A 188 -26.01 6.42 -21.19
CA ASN A 188 -26.77 5.90 -20.05
C ASN A 188 -26.27 6.47 -18.72
N TYR A 189 -24.96 6.71 -18.60
CA TYR A 189 -24.39 7.43 -17.48
C TYR A 189 -24.85 8.89 -17.45
N LEU A 190 -24.83 9.60 -18.58
CA LEU A 190 -25.34 10.98 -18.66
C LEU A 190 -26.84 11.07 -18.35
N LYS A 191 -27.66 10.15 -18.86
CA LYS A 191 -29.11 10.07 -18.50
C LYS A 191 -29.31 9.97 -16.99
N LYS A 192 -28.47 9.15 -16.35
CA LYS A 192 -28.48 8.88 -14.92
C LYS A 192 -28.08 10.13 -14.12
N VAL A 193 -27.07 10.88 -14.57
CA VAL A 193 -26.65 12.16 -13.96
C VAL A 193 -27.70 13.26 -14.14
N VAL A 194 -28.30 13.39 -15.34
CA VAL A 194 -29.36 14.40 -15.58
C VAL A 194 -30.63 14.10 -14.77
N ARG A 195 -30.93 12.83 -14.50
CA ARG A 195 -32.03 12.47 -13.58
C ARG A 195 -31.76 13.00 -12.16
N GLN A 196 -30.54 12.82 -11.64
CA GLN A 196 -30.16 13.35 -10.32
C GLN A 196 -30.28 14.87 -10.28
N TYR A 197 -29.78 15.56 -11.31
CA TYR A 197 -29.90 17.01 -11.44
C TYR A 197 -31.38 17.47 -11.39
N LYS A 198 -32.28 16.81 -12.14
CA LYS A 198 -33.72 17.13 -12.12
C LYS A 198 -34.39 16.82 -10.78
N GLU A 199 -33.92 15.81 -10.05
CA GLU A 199 -34.40 15.49 -8.70
C GLU A 199 -33.93 16.54 -7.68
N GLU A 200 -32.67 16.96 -7.74
CA GLU A 200 -32.12 18.06 -6.93
C GLU A 200 -32.90 19.37 -7.18
N LEU A 201 -33.17 19.73 -8.44
CA LEU A 201 -33.95 20.93 -8.79
C LEU A 201 -35.35 20.96 -8.16
N LYS A 202 -36.02 19.80 -8.05
CA LYS A 202 -37.35 19.70 -7.42
C LYS A 202 -37.28 19.95 -5.92
N GLY A 203 -36.22 19.47 -5.25
CA GLY A 203 -36.01 19.71 -3.82
C GLY A 203 -35.79 21.19 -3.47
N TYR A 204 -35.24 21.98 -4.39
CA TYR A 204 -35.04 23.42 -4.17
C TYR A 204 -36.29 24.27 -4.38
N GLN A 205 -37.33 23.78 -5.08
CA GLN A 205 -38.59 24.51 -5.30
C GLN A 205 -39.36 24.84 -4.00
N GLU A 206 -39.02 24.18 -2.88
CA GLU A 206 -39.69 24.30 -1.59
C GLU A 206 -38.93 25.20 -0.58
N VAL A 207 -37.79 25.79 -0.96
CA VAL A 207 -36.90 26.57 -0.06
C VAL A 207 -36.83 28.05 -0.46
N ALA A 208 -36.78 28.96 0.53
CA ALA A 208 -36.91 30.42 0.36
C ALA A 208 -35.85 31.12 -0.52
N ASN A 209 -34.78 30.42 -0.92
CA ASN A 209 -33.69 30.99 -1.72
C ASN A 209 -33.44 30.17 -3.00
N TYR A 210 -34.49 30.03 -3.80
CA TYR A 210 -34.55 29.21 -5.01
C TYR A 210 -33.37 29.44 -5.97
N GLU A 211 -32.93 30.69 -6.18
CA GLU A 211 -31.85 31.03 -7.12
C GLU A 211 -30.47 30.45 -6.71
N LEU A 212 -30.16 30.39 -5.41
CA LEU A 212 -28.92 29.78 -4.91
C LEU A 212 -28.94 28.25 -5.03
N GLY A 213 -30.12 27.63 -4.86
CA GLY A 213 -30.30 26.19 -5.02
C GLY A 213 -30.17 25.71 -6.47
N LEU A 214 -30.66 26.49 -7.43
CA LEU A 214 -30.53 26.20 -8.87
C LEU A 214 -29.06 26.11 -9.31
N ARG A 215 -28.25 27.09 -8.91
CA ARG A 215 -26.81 27.13 -9.20
C ARG A 215 -26.07 25.93 -8.58
N ALA A 216 -26.38 25.59 -7.33
CA ALA A 216 -25.76 24.45 -6.64
C ALA A 216 -26.06 23.10 -7.32
N ALA A 217 -27.31 22.88 -7.76
CA ALA A 217 -27.70 21.67 -8.48
C ALA A 217 -26.93 21.52 -9.80
N PHE A 218 -26.79 22.60 -10.56
CA PHE A 218 -26.05 22.58 -11.83
C PHE A 218 -24.56 22.32 -11.61
N GLN A 219 -23.97 22.95 -10.58
CA GLN A 219 -22.59 22.71 -10.17
C GLN A 219 -22.32 21.24 -9.82
N ASN A 220 -23.22 20.60 -9.06
CA ASN A 220 -23.10 19.18 -8.69
C ASN A 220 -23.14 18.27 -9.91
N MET A 221 -24.01 18.59 -10.88
CA MET A 221 -24.11 17.88 -12.15
C MET A 221 -22.78 17.95 -12.91
N LEU A 222 -22.24 19.16 -13.09
CA LEU A 222 -20.95 19.35 -13.75
C LEU A 222 -19.80 18.63 -12.99
N SER A 223 -19.75 18.75 -11.67
CA SER A 223 -18.73 18.09 -10.83
C SER A 223 -18.77 16.57 -10.96
N THR A 224 -19.97 16.00 -11.07
CA THR A 224 -20.16 14.55 -11.20
C THR A 224 -19.64 14.04 -12.56
N VAL A 225 -19.97 14.74 -13.65
CA VAL A 225 -19.46 14.38 -14.98
C VAL A 225 -17.96 14.63 -15.07
N ALA A 226 -17.44 15.73 -14.54
CA ALA A 226 -16.00 16.01 -14.49
C ALA A 226 -15.24 14.85 -13.82
N LYS A 227 -15.69 14.37 -12.65
CA LYS A 227 -15.08 13.23 -11.96
C LYS A 227 -15.10 11.94 -12.78
N TYR A 228 -16.17 11.69 -13.53
CA TYR A 228 -16.25 10.53 -14.43
C TYR A 228 -15.18 10.59 -15.53
N CYS A 229 -14.89 11.79 -16.03
CA CYS A 229 -13.83 12.04 -17.02
C CYS A 229 -12.41 12.03 -16.42
N GLY A 230 -12.25 11.81 -15.11
CA GLY A 230 -10.97 11.96 -14.42
C GLY A 230 -10.55 13.43 -14.19
N TRP A 231 -11.50 14.36 -14.31
CA TRP A 231 -11.31 15.80 -14.14
C TRP A 231 -11.91 16.29 -12.82
N SER A 232 -11.70 17.56 -12.51
CA SER A 232 -12.21 18.24 -11.33
C SER A 232 -12.92 19.54 -11.70
N LEU A 233 -13.89 19.98 -10.89
CA LEU A 233 -14.53 21.29 -11.03
C LEU A 233 -14.10 22.15 -9.84
N ALA A 234 -13.38 23.24 -10.12
CA ALA A 234 -12.99 24.24 -9.13
C ALA A 234 -14.04 25.36 -9.11
N PRO A 235 -14.85 25.50 -8.05
CA PRO A 235 -15.82 26.57 -7.93
C PRO A 235 -15.12 27.91 -7.67
N GLU A 236 -15.64 28.98 -8.29
CA GLU A 236 -15.25 30.38 -8.03
C GLU A 236 -13.76 30.72 -8.15
N MET A 237 -13.02 30.00 -8.99
CA MET A 237 -11.58 30.22 -9.21
C MET A 237 -11.32 31.55 -9.94
N THR A 238 -10.54 32.45 -9.34
CA THR A 238 -10.15 33.73 -9.98
C THR A 238 -9.08 33.51 -11.05
N ILE A 239 -9.27 34.11 -12.22
CA ILE A 239 -8.36 34.07 -13.38
C ILE A 239 -8.12 35.51 -13.85
N GLY A 240 -6.94 36.05 -13.55
CA GLY A 240 -6.63 37.46 -13.82
C GLY A 240 -7.63 38.39 -13.13
N LYS A 241 -8.43 39.13 -13.91
CA LYS A 241 -9.52 40.00 -13.42
C LYS A 241 -10.92 39.36 -13.48
N ILE A 242 -11.02 38.11 -13.90
CA ILE A 242 -12.27 37.39 -14.17
C ILE A 242 -12.47 36.33 -13.10
N ARG A 243 -13.73 36.13 -12.66
CA ARG A 243 -14.09 35.09 -11.69
C ARG A 243 -15.30 34.30 -12.21
N PRO A 244 -15.08 33.18 -12.92
CA PRO A 244 -16.14 32.24 -13.29
C PRO A 244 -16.78 31.58 -12.06
N ASP A 245 -18.00 31.10 -12.21
CA ASP A 245 -18.68 30.34 -11.16
C ASP A 245 -18.10 28.94 -10.98
N GLY A 246 -17.59 28.35 -12.06
CA GLY A 246 -16.77 27.14 -12.00
C GLY A 246 -15.81 26.99 -13.17
N VAL A 247 -14.71 26.31 -12.91
CA VAL A 247 -13.69 26.00 -13.93
C VAL A 247 -13.40 24.50 -13.88
N VAL A 248 -13.55 23.83 -15.02
CA VAL A 248 -13.23 22.41 -15.17
C VAL A 248 -11.74 22.28 -15.45
N LEU A 249 -11.05 21.49 -14.63
CA LEU A 249 -9.61 21.25 -14.68
C LEU A 249 -9.34 19.76 -14.86
N ASP A 250 -8.49 19.41 -15.80
CA ASP A 250 -8.03 18.03 -15.96
C ASP A 250 -6.91 17.66 -14.96
N GLU A 251 -6.31 16.48 -15.15
CA GLU A 251 -5.17 16.00 -14.36
C GLU A 251 -3.88 16.81 -14.53
N PHE A 252 -3.75 17.59 -15.62
CA PHE A 252 -2.65 18.51 -15.87
C PHE A 252 -2.96 19.93 -15.39
N ARG A 253 -4.12 20.13 -14.74
CA ARG A 253 -4.65 21.43 -14.33
C ARG A 253 -4.89 22.37 -15.52
N ILE A 254 -4.97 21.82 -16.73
CA ILE A 254 -5.36 22.56 -17.92
C ILE A 254 -6.86 22.81 -17.83
N ARG A 255 -7.24 24.06 -18.07
CA ARG A 255 -8.64 24.50 -18.06
C ARG A 255 -9.37 23.91 -19.26
N ARG A 256 -10.32 23.02 -19.00
CA ARG A 256 -11.13 22.32 -20.01
C ARG A 256 -12.43 23.02 -20.32
N GLY A 257 -12.92 23.84 -19.40
CA GLY A 257 -14.13 24.62 -19.62
C GLY A 257 -14.44 25.58 -18.48
N TYR A 258 -15.26 26.58 -18.79
CA TYR A 258 -15.74 27.60 -17.88
C TYR A 258 -17.26 27.48 -17.74
N TRP A 259 -17.76 27.69 -16.54
CA TRP A 259 -19.18 27.75 -16.26
C TRP A 259 -19.51 29.07 -15.56
N GLU A 260 -20.54 29.74 -16.04
CA GLU A 260 -21.12 30.95 -15.47
C GLU A 260 -22.64 30.80 -15.36
N ALA A 261 -23.16 30.99 -14.16
CA ALA A 261 -24.56 30.93 -13.81
C ALA A 261 -25.14 32.34 -13.67
N LYS A 262 -26.38 32.52 -14.13
CA LYS A 262 -27.17 33.74 -13.95
C LYS A 262 -28.53 33.42 -13.37
N GLY A 263 -29.12 34.40 -12.68
CA GLY A 263 -30.46 34.27 -12.14
C GLY A 263 -31.51 34.21 -13.26
N PRO A 264 -32.64 33.52 -13.05
CA PRO A 264 -33.68 33.29 -14.06
C PRO A 264 -34.46 34.55 -14.49
N LYS A 265 -34.21 35.69 -13.84
CA LYS A 265 -34.77 37.02 -14.17
C LYS A 265 -33.83 37.89 -14.99
N VAL A 266 -32.59 37.45 -15.18
CA VAL A 266 -31.54 38.20 -15.88
C VAL A 266 -31.60 37.89 -17.37
N ASN A 267 -31.46 38.90 -18.22
CA ASN A 267 -31.36 38.67 -19.67
C ASN A 267 -29.99 38.07 -19.99
N LEU A 268 -29.96 36.74 -20.21
CA LEU A 268 -28.73 35.99 -20.46
C LEU A 268 -27.93 36.55 -21.66
N ASP A 269 -28.59 37.01 -22.73
CA ASP A 269 -27.92 37.53 -23.94
C ASP A 269 -27.28 38.90 -23.71
N GLU A 270 -27.83 39.73 -22.83
CA GLU A 270 -27.22 40.99 -22.43
C GLU A 270 -26.00 40.77 -21.53
N GLU A 271 -26.09 39.82 -20.60
CA GLU A 271 -24.98 39.46 -19.71
C GLU A 271 -23.82 38.79 -20.46
N ILE A 272 -24.12 37.89 -21.40
CA ILE A 272 -23.11 37.33 -22.30
C ILE A 272 -22.41 38.47 -23.05
N ARG A 273 -23.15 39.44 -23.62
CA ARG A 273 -22.54 40.59 -24.31
C ARG A 273 -21.65 41.42 -23.39
N LYS A 274 -22.06 41.67 -22.13
CA LYS A 274 -21.22 42.37 -21.13
C LYS A 274 -19.96 41.59 -20.81
N LYS A 275 -20.06 40.28 -20.56
CA LYS A 275 -18.93 39.39 -20.27
C LYS A 275 -17.94 39.36 -21.44
N ILE A 276 -18.45 39.24 -22.68
CA ILE A 276 -17.63 39.32 -23.89
C ILE A 276 -16.91 40.67 -23.98
N ALA A 277 -17.59 41.79 -23.72
CA ALA A 277 -16.98 43.12 -23.73
C ALA A 277 -15.88 43.29 -22.65
N THR A 278 -15.98 42.57 -21.52
CA THR A 278 -14.94 42.54 -20.47
C THR A 278 -13.80 41.56 -20.74
N GLY A 279 -13.81 40.85 -21.88
CA GLY A 279 -12.75 39.91 -22.26
C GLY A 279 -12.89 38.50 -21.66
N TYR A 280 -14.11 38.08 -21.29
CA TYR A 280 -14.37 36.75 -20.74
C TYR A 280 -13.94 35.64 -21.73
N PRO A 281 -13.34 34.52 -21.27
CA PRO A 281 -12.93 33.44 -22.16
C PRO A 281 -14.16 32.83 -22.86
N LEU A 282 -14.03 32.50 -24.15
CA LEU A 282 -15.07 31.86 -24.98
C LEU A 282 -14.57 30.57 -25.64
N THR A 283 -13.58 29.94 -25.01
CA THR A 283 -12.86 28.77 -25.52
C THR A 283 -13.70 27.50 -25.43
N ASN A 284 -14.23 27.21 -24.24
CA ASN A 284 -15.28 26.22 -23.97
C ASN A 284 -16.09 26.74 -22.76
N THR A 285 -17.04 27.63 -23.00
CA THR A 285 -17.70 28.42 -21.95
C THR A 285 -19.19 28.23 -21.98
N LEU A 286 -19.71 27.78 -20.84
CA LEU A 286 -21.11 27.48 -20.61
C LEU A 286 -21.75 28.60 -19.78
N PHE A 287 -22.69 29.31 -20.39
CA PHE A 287 -23.56 30.29 -19.73
C PHE A 287 -24.94 29.68 -19.53
N GLU A 288 -25.53 29.80 -18.34
CA GLU A 288 -26.89 29.32 -18.08
C GLU A 288 -27.68 30.24 -17.15
N ASP A 289 -29.01 30.26 -17.33
CA ASP A 289 -29.98 31.03 -16.51
C ASP A 289 -31.02 30.13 -15.81
N SER A 290 -30.67 28.85 -15.65
CA SER A 290 -31.50 27.76 -15.11
C SER A 290 -32.72 27.36 -15.96
N LYS A 291 -32.99 28.06 -17.07
CA LYS A 291 -34.01 27.67 -18.07
C LYS A 291 -33.38 27.24 -19.38
N ARG A 292 -32.38 27.99 -19.82
CA ARG A 292 -31.61 27.71 -21.03
C ARG A 292 -30.12 27.83 -20.77
N ALA A 293 -29.35 27.14 -21.59
CA ALA A 293 -27.90 27.22 -21.61
C ALA A 293 -27.39 27.57 -23.01
N VAL A 294 -26.34 28.38 -23.04
CA VAL A 294 -25.61 28.81 -24.23
C VAL A 294 -24.17 28.37 -24.09
N LEU A 295 -23.67 27.64 -25.09
CA LEU A 295 -22.33 27.08 -25.09
C LEU A 295 -21.49 27.73 -26.19
N TYR A 296 -20.39 28.36 -25.79
CA TYR A 296 -19.38 28.91 -26.68
C TYR A 296 -18.20 27.95 -26.79
N GLN A 297 -17.81 27.62 -28.02
CA GLN A 297 -16.65 26.78 -28.31
C GLN A 297 -15.79 27.43 -29.40
N GLY A 298 -14.47 27.53 -29.18
CA GLY A 298 -13.54 28.14 -30.12
C GLY A 298 -13.91 29.57 -30.51
N LYS A 299 -14.43 30.36 -29.55
CA LYS A 299 -14.96 31.73 -29.72
C LYS A 299 -16.19 31.84 -30.65
N ARG A 300 -16.84 30.73 -30.98
CA ARG A 300 -18.07 30.70 -31.77
C ARG A 300 -19.23 30.26 -30.87
N ASN A 301 -20.39 30.90 -31.05
CA ASN A 301 -21.63 30.41 -30.45
C ASN A 301 -22.08 29.17 -31.21
N LEU A 302 -22.38 28.08 -30.51
CA LEU A 302 -22.99 26.93 -31.15
C LEU A 302 -24.44 27.29 -31.56
N PRO A 303 -24.91 26.87 -32.75
CA PRO A 303 -26.21 27.29 -33.29
C PRO A 303 -27.42 26.74 -32.52
N ASN A 304 -27.20 25.84 -31.55
CA ASN A 304 -28.25 25.21 -30.76
C ASN A 304 -28.32 25.86 -29.38
N GLU A 305 -29.43 26.53 -29.07
CA GLU A 305 -29.79 26.83 -27.67
C GLU A 305 -30.16 25.52 -26.96
N TYR A 306 -29.61 25.29 -25.77
CA TYR A 306 -29.88 24.10 -24.99
C TYR A 306 -30.99 24.39 -23.97
N ASP A 307 -32.18 23.87 -24.24
CA ASP A 307 -33.31 23.94 -23.31
C ASP A 307 -33.06 23.02 -22.10
N LEU A 308 -32.87 23.61 -20.91
CA LEU A 308 -32.61 22.87 -19.68
C LEU A 308 -33.88 22.20 -19.11
N SER A 309 -35.06 22.43 -19.71
CA SER A 309 -36.26 21.65 -19.40
C SER A 309 -36.25 20.28 -20.09
N ASP A 310 -35.59 20.15 -21.25
CA ASP A 310 -35.47 18.90 -22.01
C ASP A 310 -34.26 18.08 -21.55
N GLN A 311 -34.51 16.85 -21.09
CA GLN A 311 -33.47 15.94 -20.63
C GLN A 311 -32.48 15.55 -21.75
N ASN A 312 -32.95 15.38 -22.99
CA ASN A 312 -32.07 15.03 -24.09
C ASN A 312 -31.14 16.18 -24.44
N ARG A 313 -31.64 17.43 -24.37
CA ARG A 313 -30.81 18.63 -24.59
C ARG A 313 -29.75 18.81 -23.51
N ILE A 314 -30.04 18.54 -22.24
CA ILE A 314 -29.00 18.56 -21.19
C ILE A 314 -27.95 17.46 -21.45
N ILE A 315 -28.35 16.26 -21.88
CA ILE A 315 -27.39 15.18 -22.20
C ILE A 315 -26.48 15.61 -23.35
N ASP A 316 -27.05 16.20 -24.40
CA ASP A 316 -26.27 16.73 -25.53
C ASP A 316 -25.35 17.86 -25.06
N LEU A 317 -25.82 18.78 -24.22
CA LEU A 317 -25.01 19.85 -23.63
C LEU A 317 -23.80 19.29 -22.85
N LEU A 318 -24.04 18.32 -21.95
CA LEU A 318 -22.98 17.72 -21.14
C LEU A 318 -21.98 16.96 -22.00
N ARG A 319 -22.46 16.24 -23.02
CA ARG A 319 -21.58 15.60 -24.00
C ARG A 319 -20.74 16.67 -24.70
N ASP A 320 -21.38 17.63 -25.34
CA ASP A 320 -20.71 18.65 -26.15
C ASP A 320 -19.71 19.48 -25.31
N PHE A 321 -20.01 19.77 -24.04
CA PHE A 321 -19.12 20.49 -23.12
C PHE A 321 -17.91 19.67 -22.66
N PHE A 322 -18.10 18.39 -22.29
CA PHE A 322 -17.02 17.56 -21.72
C PHE A 322 -16.22 16.75 -22.77
N THR A 323 -16.72 16.62 -24.00
CA THR A 323 -15.98 15.96 -25.10
C THR A 323 -15.27 16.95 -26.02
N TYR A 324 -15.47 18.26 -25.82
CA TYR A 324 -14.79 19.28 -26.61
C TYR A 324 -13.35 19.47 -26.14
N VAL A 325 -12.45 19.51 -27.12
CA VAL A 325 -11.02 19.79 -26.92
C VAL A 325 -10.68 21.04 -27.69
N GLU A 326 -10.00 21.99 -27.05
CA GLU A 326 -9.39 23.06 -27.82
C GLU A 326 -8.28 22.50 -28.72
N PRO A 327 -8.12 23.01 -29.95
CA PRO A 327 -7.09 22.52 -30.86
C PRO A 327 -5.68 22.53 -30.26
N ASP A 328 -5.32 23.54 -29.46
CA ASP A 328 -4.01 23.60 -28.82
C ASP A 328 -3.83 22.54 -27.72
N ILE A 329 -4.91 22.15 -27.03
CA ILE A 329 -4.88 21.10 -26.00
C ILE A 329 -4.93 19.70 -26.64
N GLU A 330 -5.69 19.52 -27.72
CA GLU A 330 -5.71 18.27 -28.51
C GLU A 330 -4.31 17.97 -29.06
N ASN A 331 -3.67 18.99 -29.65
CA ASN A 331 -2.29 18.89 -30.11
C ASN A 331 -1.32 18.58 -28.96
N PHE A 332 -1.55 19.09 -27.75
CA PHE A 332 -0.76 18.76 -26.56
C PHE A 332 -0.95 17.31 -26.11
N GLU A 333 -2.19 16.82 -26.04
CA GLU A 333 -2.48 15.43 -25.67
C GLU A 333 -1.84 14.43 -26.65
N GLU A 334 -1.97 14.69 -27.95
CA GLU A 334 -1.32 13.89 -28.99
C GLU A 334 0.20 13.96 -28.89
N ALA A 335 0.73 15.17 -28.67
CA ALA A 335 2.16 15.39 -28.50
C ALA A 335 2.71 14.58 -27.31
N VAL A 336 2.08 14.63 -26.14
CA VAL A 336 2.56 13.94 -24.92
C VAL A 336 2.58 12.42 -25.09
N GLU A 337 1.59 11.85 -25.77
CA GLU A 337 1.51 10.42 -26.11
C GLU A 337 2.67 9.98 -27.01
N GLU A 338 2.80 10.63 -28.16
CA GLU A 338 3.84 10.34 -29.14
C GLU A 338 5.23 10.59 -28.52
N PHE A 339 5.36 11.65 -27.70
CA PHE A 339 6.60 12.00 -27.01
C PHE A 339 7.04 10.91 -26.04
N LYS A 340 6.13 10.32 -25.25
CA LYS A 340 6.45 9.25 -24.31
C LYS A 340 7.09 8.03 -24.99
N GLU A 341 6.64 7.70 -26.20
CA GLU A 341 7.21 6.60 -26.99
C GLU A 341 8.55 6.98 -27.64
N ARG A 342 8.72 8.23 -28.05
CA ARG A 342 9.91 8.70 -28.78
C ARG A 342 11.08 9.14 -27.90
N ILE A 343 10.82 9.62 -26.67
CA ILE A 343 11.86 10.07 -25.74
C ILE A 343 12.96 9.01 -25.54
N PRO A 344 12.67 7.73 -25.24
CA PRO A 344 13.72 6.74 -24.99
C PRO A 344 14.63 6.53 -26.21
N GLU A 345 14.06 6.53 -27.41
CA GLU A 345 14.81 6.39 -28.66
C GLU A 345 15.72 7.61 -28.90
N HIS A 346 15.20 8.82 -28.71
CA HIS A 346 15.94 10.07 -28.93
C HIS A 346 17.02 10.28 -27.86
N ALA A 347 16.70 9.95 -26.61
CA ALA A 347 17.65 9.88 -25.52
C ALA A 347 18.82 8.96 -25.84
N GLN A 348 18.53 7.75 -26.31
CA GLN A 348 19.56 6.77 -26.65
C GLN A 348 20.40 7.25 -27.84
N ALA A 349 19.79 7.88 -28.85
CA ALA A 349 20.50 8.49 -29.96
C ALA A 349 21.46 9.60 -29.50
N LEU A 350 21.01 10.48 -28.59
CA LEU A 350 21.84 11.53 -28.01
C LEU A 350 23.02 10.95 -27.20
N LEU A 351 22.76 9.94 -26.37
CA LEU A 351 23.81 9.25 -25.61
C LEU A 351 24.85 8.60 -26.54
N ASN A 352 24.43 8.07 -27.69
CA ASN A 352 25.37 7.54 -28.68
C ASN A 352 26.23 8.64 -29.31
N ILE A 353 25.66 9.81 -29.59
CA ILE A 353 26.42 10.99 -30.07
C ILE A 353 27.45 11.41 -29.02
N ILE A 354 27.04 11.54 -27.76
CA ILE A 354 27.92 11.90 -26.65
C ILE A 354 29.08 10.89 -26.53
N LYS A 355 28.79 9.58 -26.63
CA LYS A 355 29.81 8.51 -26.61
C LYS A 355 30.81 8.60 -27.76
N GLU A 356 30.38 9.02 -28.94
CA GLU A 356 31.30 9.25 -30.07
C GLU A 356 32.14 10.51 -29.87
N GLU A 357 31.54 11.61 -29.40
CA GLU A 357 32.25 12.86 -29.14
C GLU A 357 33.27 12.73 -27.99
N HIS A 358 33.02 11.86 -27.01
CA HIS A 358 34.02 11.42 -26.01
C HIS A 358 35.31 10.88 -26.64
N LYS A 359 35.26 10.29 -27.85
CA LYS A 359 36.43 9.78 -28.56
C LYS A 359 37.03 10.83 -29.51
N LEU A 360 36.16 11.64 -30.10
CA LEU A 360 36.44 12.38 -31.32
C LEU A 360 36.64 13.89 -31.12
N ASN A 361 36.18 14.48 -30.01
CA ASN A 361 36.15 15.93 -29.82
C ASN A 361 36.90 16.37 -28.56
N ARG A 362 38.11 16.89 -28.76
CA ARG A 362 39.00 17.34 -27.67
C ARG A 362 38.43 18.50 -26.85
N LYS A 363 37.64 19.39 -27.47
CA LYS A 363 37.00 20.50 -26.75
C LYS A 363 35.93 19.96 -25.80
N PHE A 364 35.10 19.04 -26.30
CA PHE A 364 34.10 18.34 -25.50
C PHE A 364 34.76 17.55 -24.35
N GLN A 365 35.81 16.77 -24.63
CA GLN A 365 36.55 16.03 -23.59
C GLN A 365 37.04 16.93 -22.45
N ALA A 366 37.60 18.11 -22.76
CA ALA A 366 38.09 19.05 -21.75
C ALA A 366 36.95 19.69 -20.93
N ALA A 367 35.88 20.13 -21.61
CA ALA A 367 34.71 20.69 -20.94
C ALA A 367 34.00 19.65 -20.06
N PHE A 368 33.81 18.44 -20.59
CA PHE A 368 33.24 17.31 -19.87
C PHE A 368 34.08 16.95 -18.64
N ALA A 369 35.42 16.86 -18.77
CA ALA A 369 36.28 16.53 -17.65
C ALA A 369 36.12 17.54 -16.50
N THR A 370 35.97 18.82 -16.83
CA THR A 370 35.72 19.89 -15.85
C THR A 370 34.38 19.68 -15.13
N PHE A 371 33.29 19.47 -15.87
CA PHE A 371 31.96 19.25 -15.29
C PHE A 371 31.85 17.92 -14.53
N ALA A 372 32.49 16.87 -15.03
CA ALA A 372 32.56 15.58 -14.37
C ALA A 372 33.25 15.68 -13.00
N GLU A 373 34.28 16.53 -12.89
CA GLU A 373 34.93 16.79 -11.61
C GLU A 373 33.99 17.48 -10.62
N VAL A 374 33.17 18.44 -11.07
CA VAL A 374 32.13 19.08 -10.25
C VAL A 374 31.14 18.03 -9.72
N CYS A 375 30.65 17.14 -10.60
CA CYS A 375 29.72 16.08 -10.23
C CYS A 375 30.35 15.08 -9.25
N ARG A 376 31.59 14.66 -9.50
CA ARG A 376 32.27 13.71 -8.62
C ARG A 376 32.55 14.30 -7.24
N THR A 377 32.88 15.57 -7.19
CA THR A 377 33.21 16.27 -5.95
C THR A 377 31.99 16.67 -5.13
N SER A 378 30.89 17.01 -5.78
CA SER A 378 29.68 17.53 -5.09
C SER A 378 28.65 16.43 -4.82
N LEU A 379 28.58 15.40 -5.68
CA LEU A 379 27.57 14.35 -5.60
C LEU A 379 28.20 13.00 -5.23
N ASN A 380 29.12 12.50 -6.06
CA ASN A 380 29.65 11.15 -5.89
C ASN A 380 31.06 10.94 -6.46
N PRO A 381 32.09 10.72 -5.61
CA PRO A 381 33.46 10.52 -6.09
C PRO A 381 33.62 9.34 -7.04
N LYS A 382 32.71 8.36 -6.98
CA LYS A 382 32.68 7.15 -7.82
C LYS A 382 31.70 7.25 -8.99
N MET A 383 31.19 8.44 -9.30
CA MET A 383 30.27 8.63 -10.43
C MET A 383 30.98 8.30 -11.75
N ASN A 384 30.39 7.38 -12.50
CA ASN A 384 30.87 7.03 -13.83
C ASN A 384 30.46 8.11 -14.85
N ASN A 385 31.13 8.10 -16.00
CA ASN A 385 30.86 9.09 -17.05
C ASN A 385 29.48 8.89 -17.66
N GLU A 386 28.97 7.65 -17.71
CA GLU A 386 27.66 7.35 -18.28
C GLU A 386 26.53 8.04 -17.51
N ALA A 387 26.59 8.08 -16.17
CA ALA A 387 25.59 8.80 -15.37
C ALA A 387 25.64 10.32 -15.63
N ILE A 388 26.84 10.87 -15.89
CA ILE A 388 27.01 12.29 -16.22
C ILE A 388 26.50 12.56 -17.64
N ASP A 389 26.74 11.65 -18.60
CA ASP A 389 26.18 11.74 -19.95
C ASP A 389 24.65 11.77 -19.94
N GLU A 390 24.04 10.99 -19.05
CA GLU A 390 22.60 11.00 -18.84
C GLU A 390 22.10 12.34 -18.26
N MET A 391 22.85 12.97 -17.34
CA MET A 391 22.53 14.33 -16.86
C MET A 391 22.61 15.37 -17.98
N LEU A 392 23.61 15.28 -18.85
CA LEU A 392 23.74 16.16 -20.02
C LEU A 392 22.55 15.97 -20.97
N ALA A 393 22.17 14.71 -21.22
CA ALA A 393 21.01 14.39 -22.05
C ALA A 393 19.71 14.92 -21.44
N GLN A 394 19.51 14.77 -20.12
CA GLN A 394 18.36 15.31 -19.40
C GLN A 394 18.28 16.84 -19.55
N HIS A 395 19.38 17.55 -19.32
CA HIS A 395 19.43 19.01 -19.49
C HIS A 395 19.09 19.42 -20.93
N LEU A 396 19.73 18.80 -21.93
CA LEU A 396 19.52 19.16 -23.34
C LEU A 396 18.08 18.95 -23.80
N LEU A 397 17.42 17.92 -23.30
CA LEU A 397 16.02 17.59 -23.65
C LEU A 397 14.98 18.40 -22.86
N THR A 398 15.38 19.10 -21.79
CA THR A 398 14.41 19.80 -20.91
C THR A 398 14.64 21.30 -20.81
N GLU A 399 15.83 21.80 -21.11
CA GLU A 399 16.17 23.23 -20.96
C GLU A 399 15.17 24.15 -21.68
N ARG A 400 14.76 23.79 -22.91
CA ARG A 400 13.79 24.59 -23.68
C ARG A 400 12.46 24.75 -22.94
N LEU A 401 12.02 23.72 -22.23
CA LEU A 401 10.78 23.79 -21.46
C LEU A 401 10.93 24.78 -20.30
N PHE A 402 12.08 24.80 -19.63
CA PHE A 402 12.32 25.76 -18.54
C PHE A 402 12.38 27.22 -19.03
N SER A 403 13.09 27.48 -20.14
CA SER A 403 13.23 28.84 -20.67
C SER A 403 11.91 29.40 -21.21
N THR A 404 11.08 28.56 -21.83
CA THR A 404 9.81 28.99 -22.44
C THR A 404 8.62 29.01 -21.49
N VAL A 405 8.42 27.96 -20.67
CA VAL A 405 7.26 27.85 -19.76
C VAL A 405 7.30 28.93 -18.68
N PHE A 406 8.49 29.21 -18.11
CA PHE A 406 8.64 30.27 -17.11
C PHE A 406 8.91 31.66 -17.71
N ASN A 407 9.00 31.78 -19.03
CA ASN A 407 9.37 33.00 -19.74
C ASN A 407 10.64 33.66 -19.15
N ASN A 408 11.64 32.84 -18.85
CA ASN A 408 12.89 33.26 -18.21
C ASN A 408 14.08 32.96 -19.14
N PRO A 409 14.31 33.77 -20.19
CA PRO A 409 15.36 33.51 -21.17
C PRO A 409 16.77 33.56 -20.59
N ASP A 410 16.95 34.17 -19.41
CA ASP A 410 18.23 34.27 -18.72
C ASP A 410 18.47 33.13 -17.72
N PHE A 411 17.53 32.19 -17.53
CA PHE A 411 17.62 31.13 -16.52
C PHE A 411 18.98 30.40 -16.58
N VAL A 412 19.36 29.97 -17.78
CA VAL A 412 20.62 29.27 -18.05
C VAL A 412 21.85 30.08 -17.67
N ARG A 413 21.82 31.40 -17.86
CA ARG A 413 22.93 32.30 -17.53
C ARG A 413 23.03 32.57 -16.03
N ARG A 414 21.89 32.59 -15.34
CA ARG A 414 21.79 32.92 -13.91
C ARG A 414 22.07 31.71 -13.02
N ASN A 415 21.62 30.52 -13.41
CA ASN A 415 21.82 29.31 -12.63
C ASN A 415 23.24 28.77 -12.81
N VAL A 416 23.95 28.62 -11.69
CA VAL A 416 25.36 28.22 -11.66
C VAL A 416 25.60 26.88 -12.35
N ILE A 417 24.74 25.88 -12.11
CA ILE A 417 24.92 24.53 -12.66
C ILE A 417 24.48 24.48 -14.13
N ALA A 418 23.38 25.13 -14.49
CA ALA A 418 22.94 25.20 -15.88
C ALA A 418 24.01 25.85 -16.78
N ALA A 419 24.69 26.89 -16.29
CA ALA A 419 25.78 27.53 -16.98
C ALA A 419 26.98 26.59 -17.19
N GLU A 420 27.33 25.74 -16.22
CA GLU A 420 28.40 24.74 -16.38
C GLU A 420 28.00 23.64 -17.38
N VAL A 421 26.75 23.17 -17.34
CA VAL A 421 26.24 22.17 -18.29
C VAL A 421 26.26 22.72 -19.72
N GLU A 422 25.82 23.95 -19.95
CA GLU A 422 25.83 24.55 -21.30
C GLU A 422 27.24 24.71 -21.86
N LYS A 423 28.28 24.97 -21.05
CA LYS A 423 29.67 24.96 -21.56
C LYS A 423 30.04 23.61 -22.18
N VAL A 424 29.54 22.52 -21.60
CA VAL A 424 29.75 21.16 -22.12
C VAL A 424 28.95 20.93 -23.39
N ILE A 425 27.70 21.40 -23.44
CA ILE A 425 26.84 21.30 -24.63
C ILE A 425 27.37 22.15 -25.79
N ASP A 426 27.86 23.36 -25.55
CA ASP A 426 28.51 24.20 -26.56
C ASP A 426 29.77 23.52 -27.12
N ALA A 427 30.55 22.86 -26.25
CA ALA A 427 31.71 22.09 -26.67
C ALA A 427 31.32 20.85 -27.49
N LEU A 428 30.21 20.17 -27.15
CA LEU A 428 29.62 19.08 -27.92
C LEU A 428 29.22 19.56 -29.33
N ALA A 429 28.60 20.75 -29.42
CA ALA A 429 28.16 21.35 -30.68
C ALA A 429 29.30 21.91 -31.55
N SER A 430 30.54 21.93 -31.06
CA SER A 430 31.67 22.56 -31.75
C SER A 430 32.24 21.78 -32.96
N ARG A 431 31.79 20.54 -33.19
CA ARG A 431 32.27 19.67 -34.27
C ARG A 431 31.19 19.30 -35.29
N SER A 432 30.30 18.37 -34.93
CA SER A 432 29.34 17.74 -35.85
C SER A 432 27.90 17.86 -35.37
N PHE A 433 27.70 17.92 -34.05
CA PHE A 433 26.39 17.99 -33.43
C PHE A 433 25.76 19.37 -33.60
N ASN A 434 24.53 19.42 -34.12
CA ASN A 434 23.73 20.64 -34.17
C ASN A 434 22.50 20.46 -33.28
N ARG A 435 22.45 21.21 -32.18
CA ARG A 435 21.37 21.17 -31.18
C ARG A 435 20.00 21.42 -31.82
N THR A 436 19.90 22.45 -32.67
CA THR A 436 18.63 22.85 -33.31
C THR A 436 18.12 21.76 -34.25
N GLU A 437 18.98 21.20 -35.10
CA GLU A 437 18.56 20.15 -36.03
C GLU A 437 18.23 18.84 -35.30
N PHE A 438 18.96 18.50 -34.23
CA PHE A 438 18.67 17.31 -33.42
C PHE A 438 17.31 17.43 -32.70
N LEU A 439 17.03 18.59 -32.10
CA LEU A 439 15.79 18.83 -31.37
C LEU A 439 14.58 19.10 -32.27
N LYS A 440 14.79 19.31 -33.57
CA LYS A 440 13.71 19.58 -34.55
C LYS A 440 12.65 18.49 -34.62
N VAL A 441 13.05 17.23 -34.43
CA VAL A 441 12.08 16.11 -34.37
C VAL A 441 11.17 16.24 -33.15
N LEU A 442 11.65 16.91 -32.10
CA LEU A 442 10.92 17.18 -30.88
C LEU A 442 10.18 18.53 -30.89
N ASP A 443 10.37 19.38 -31.91
CA ASP A 443 9.77 20.72 -31.97
C ASP A 443 8.25 20.70 -31.88
N ARG A 444 7.60 19.72 -32.54
CA ARG A 444 6.14 19.55 -32.45
C ARG A 444 5.69 19.42 -30.98
N PHE A 445 6.45 18.69 -30.17
CA PHE A 445 6.15 18.48 -28.75
C PHE A 445 6.39 19.75 -27.95
N TYR A 446 7.54 20.39 -28.11
CA TYR A 446 7.86 21.63 -27.41
C TYR A 446 6.83 22.72 -27.72
N VAL A 447 6.46 22.91 -28.98
CA VAL A 447 5.45 23.91 -29.38
C VAL A 447 4.09 23.59 -28.78
N ALA A 448 3.70 22.31 -28.68
CA ALA A 448 2.44 21.94 -28.07
C ALA A 448 2.42 22.23 -26.55
N ILE A 449 3.52 21.92 -25.84
CA ILE A 449 3.68 22.22 -24.40
C ILE A 449 3.71 23.74 -24.17
N GLU A 450 4.47 24.48 -24.98
CA GLU A 450 4.57 25.94 -24.94
C GLU A 450 3.20 26.61 -25.15
N LYS A 451 2.42 26.14 -26.12
CA LYS A 451 1.06 26.64 -26.38
C LYS A 451 0.11 26.33 -25.24
N ALA A 452 0.15 25.12 -24.69
CA ALA A 452 -0.64 24.75 -23.51
C ALA A 452 -0.28 25.62 -22.29
N ALA A 453 1.00 25.91 -22.09
CA ALA A 453 1.49 26.77 -21.00
C ALA A 453 1.14 28.25 -21.18
N LYS A 454 0.97 28.73 -22.42
CA LYS A 454 0.72 30.16 -22.74
C LYS A 454 -0.57 30.72 -22.09
N GLY A 455 -1.56 29.87 -21.84
CA GLY A 455 -2.81 30.23 -21.17
C GLY A 455 -2.71 30.30 -19.63
N ILE A 456 -1.56 29.94 -19.07
CA ILE A 456 -1.32 29.92 -17.62
C ILE A 456 -0.67 31.23 -17.20
N GLU A 457 -1.40 32.03 -16.42
CA GLU A 457 -0.96 33.36 -15.98
C GLU A 457 -0.21 33.30 -14.65
N SER A 458 -0.66 32.46 -13.71
CA SER A 458 -0.06 32.35 -12.38
C SER A 458 1.25 31.54 -12.41
N TRP A 459 2.25 31.98 -11.65
CA TRP A 459 3.48 31.22 -11.44
C TRP A 459 3.22 29.85 -10.81
N SER A 460 2.34 29.79 -9.80
CA SER A 460 2.02 28.55 -9.09
C SER A 460 1.39 27.52 -10.02
N GLU A 461 0.52 27.95 -10.94
CA GLU A 461 -0.08 27.08 -11.95
C GLU A 461 0.96 26.60 -12.98
N ARG A 462 1.91 27.47 -13.38
CA ARG A 462 3.02 27.08 -14.28
C ARG A 462 3.94 26.05 -13.66
N GLN A 463 4.22 26.20 -12.36
CA GLN A 463 5.01 25.24 -11.59
C GLN A 463 4.30 23.88 -11.50
N GLU A 464 3.01 23.85 -11.15
CA GLU A 464 2.23 22.61 -11.06
C GLU A 464 2.13 21.91 -12.44
N PHE A 465 1.91 22.68 -13.50
CA PHE A 465 1.93 22.20 -14.88
C PHE A 465 3.29 21.56 -15.23
N LEU A 466 4.40 22.26 -14.97
CA LEU A 466 5.72 21.74 -15.29
C LEU A 466 6.08 20.49 -14.48
N ASN A 467 5.77 20.46 -13.19
CA ASN A 467 5.98 19.28 -12.34
C ASN A 467 5.24 18.06 -12.88
N THR A 468 4.03 18.25 -13.39
CA THR A 468 3.21 17.17 -13.98
C THR A 468 3.77 16.70 -15.32
N VAL A 469 4.18 17.63 -16.20
CA VAL A 469 4.86 17.29 -17.46
C VAL A 469 6.17 16.55 -17.18
N TYR A 470 6.92 17.01 -16.19
CA TYR A 470 8.19 16.44 -15.75
C TYR A 470 8.07 15.02 -15.19
N GLU A 471 7.11 14.78 -14.29
CA GLU A 471 6.91 13.44 -13.70
C GLU A 471 6.69 12.39 -14.80
N ARG A 472 5.93 12.75 -15.82
CA ARG A 472 5.67 11.88 -16.98
C ARG A 472 6.88 11.74 -17.90
N PHE A 473 7.69 12.80 -18.05
CA PHE A 473 8.95 12.77 -18.79
C PHE A 473 9.96 11.78 -18.16
N PHE A 474 10.12 11.80 -16.83
CA PHE A 474 11.05 10.93 -16.11
C PHE A 474 10.67 9.46 -16.14
N GLN A 475 9.37 9.16 -16.00
CA GLN A 475 8.87 7.79 -16.08
C GLN A 475 9.19 7.13 -17.44
N GLY A 476 9.28 7.91 -18.52
CA GLY A 476 9.68 7.44 -19.85
C GLY A 476 11.19 7.33 -20.05
N PHE A 477 11.96 8.32 -19.60
CA PHE A 477 13.40 8.43 -19.87
C PHE A 477 14.28 7.53 -18.97
N ALA A 478 14.04 7.50 -17.65
CA ALA A 478 14.93 6.82 -16.71
C ALA A 478 14.17 6.22 -15.51
N ALA A 479 13.25 5.28 -15.78
CA ALA A 479 12.50 4.56 -14.73
C ALA A 479 13.41 3.94 -13.65
N LYS A 480 14.60 3.45 -14.02
CA LYS A 480 15.58 2.89 -13.07
C LYS A 480 16.12 3.95 -12.09
N GLN A 481 16.45 5.15 -12.54
CA GLN A 481 16.95 6.22 -11.66
C GLN A 481 15.84 6.83 -10.80
N ALA A 482 14.64 6.98 -11.37
CA ALA A 482 13.47 7.42 -10.62
C ALA A 482 13.14 6.46 -9.46
N ASP A 483 13.22 5.14 -9.69
CA ASP A 483 13.05 4.12 -8.66
C ASP A 483 14.18 4.12 -7.61
N THR A 484 15.44 4.42 -7.99
CA THR A 484 16.57 4.49 -7.05
C THR A 484 16.50 5.69 -6.11
N HIS A 485 16.08 6.85 -6.63
CA HIS A 485 16.08 8.11 -5.88
C HIS A 485 14.73 8.43 -5.22
N GLY A 486 13.65 7.74 -5.57
CA GLY A 486 12.38 7.78 -4.85
C GLY A 486 11.73 9.17 -4.82
N ILE A 487 11.64 9.84 -5.97
CA ILE A 487 11.08 11.20 -6.09
C ILE A 487 9.61 11.19 -5.64
N VAL A 488 9.31 11.90 -4.54
CA VAL A 488 7.95 12.04 -4.00
C VAL A 488 7.67 13.52 -3.76
N TYR A 489 6.65 14.06 -4.42
CA TYR A 489 6.21 15.44 -4.17
C TYR A 489 5.46 15.56 -2.84
N THR A 490 6.01 16.39 -1.94
CA THR A 490 5.38 16.68 -0.66
C THR A 490 4.18 17.62 -0.84
N SER A 491 3.01 17.21 -0.36
CA SER A 491 1.78 18.02 -0.44
C SER A 491 1.89 19.26 0.44
N GLN A 492 1.26 20.36 0.02
CA GLN A 492 1.38 21.67 0.66
C GLN A 492 0.95 21.65 2.13
N GLU A 493 -0.11 20.90 2.46
CA GLU A 493 -0.64 20.77 3.82
C GLU A 493 0.38 20.15 4.80
N ILE A 494 1.22 19.21 4.32
CA ILE A 494 2.31 18.64 5.11
C ILE A 494 3.40 19.68 5.35
N VAL A 495 3.78 20.42 4.29
CA VAL A 495 4.82 21.45 4.37
C VAL A 495 4.38 22.57 5.33
N ASP A 496 3.16 23.08 5.19
CA ASP A 496 2.59 24.09 6.07
C ASP A 496 2.58 23.64 7.52
N PHE A 497 2.07 22.42 7.79
CA PHE A 497 2.01 21.88 9.14
C PHE A 497 3.39 21.75 9.77
N MET A 498 4.37 21.24 9.03
CA MET A 498 5.74 21.07 9.52
C MET A 498 6.44 22.40 9.79
N VAL A 499 6.33 23.37 8.88
CA VAL A 499 6.96 24.69 9.05
C VAL A 499 6.33 25.44 10.21
N GLU A 500 5.00 25.42 10.35
CA GLU A 500 4.33 26.08 11.48
C GLU A 500 4.65 25.38 12.81
N SER A 501 4.74 24.05 12.82
CA SER A 501 5.18 23.30 13.99
C SER A 501 6.59 23.68 14.43
N VAL A 502 7.53 23.80 13.49
CA VAL A 502 8.89 24.28 13.80
C VAL A 502 8.86 25.71 14.35
N ASN A 503 8.06 26.60 13.74
CA ASN A 503 7.92 27.98 14.19
C ASN A 503 7.39 28.07 15.63
N GLU A 504 6.33 27.32 15.95
CA GLU A 504 5.76 27.28 17.29
C GLU A 504 6.74 26.66 18.31
N VAL A 505 7.49 25.62 17.94
CA VAL A 505 8.53 25.06 18.80
C VAL A 505 9.63 26.09 19.06
N LEU A 506 10.08 26.82 18.04
CA LEU A 506 11.07 27.90 18.21
C LEU A 506 10.57 28.95 19.22
N LYS A 507 9.30 29.34 19.14
CA LYS A 507 8.71 30.35 20.02
C LYS A 507 8.62 29.86 21.46
N ARG A 508 8.06 28.67 21.66
CA ARG A 508 7.74 28.14 23.00
C ARG A 508 8.96 27.60 23.73
N GLU A 509 9.85 26.90 23.02
CA GLU A 509 10.99 26.21 23.64
C GLU A 509 12.26 27.06 23.68
N PHE A 510 12.42 28.01 22.74
CA PHE A 510 13.67 28.77 22.58
C PHE A 510 13.49 30.30 22.59
N GLY A 511 12.25 30.81 22.65
CA GLY A 511 11.98 32.25 22.61
C GLY A 511 12.40 32.91 21.28
N LYS A 512 12.42 32.14 20.19
CA LYS A 512 12.82 32.58 18.83
C LYS A 512 11.70 32.28 17.84
N SER A 513 11.82 32.72 16.60
CA SER A 513 10.94 32.34 15.49
C SER A 513 11.77 31.97 14.27
N ILE A 514 11.11 31.48 13.22
CA ILE A 514 11.76 31.26 11.91
C ILE A 514 12.34 32.56 11.33
N GLU A 515 11.80 33.71 11.71
CA GLU A 515 12.21 35.06 11.26
C GLU A 515 13.43 35.59 12.02
N THR A 516 13.68 35.05 13.23
CA THR A 516 14.77 35.54 14.08
C THR A 516 16.12 35.37 13.36
N PRO A 517 16.89 36.46 13.15
CA PRO A 517 18.22 36.36 12.55
C PRO A 517 19.15 35.43 13.32
N GLY A 518 19.90 34.60 12.61
CA GLY A 518 20.78 33.58 13.17
C GLY A 518 20.11 32.24 13.50
N VAL A 519 18.78 32.12 13.36
CA VAL A 519 18.10 30.81 13.28
C VAL A 519 18.33 30.24 11.89
N LYS A 520 19.35 29.40 11.74
CA LYS A 520 19.72 28.83 10.43
C LYS A 520 18.96 27.54 10.18
N ILE A 521 18.29 27.48 9.03
CA ILE A 521 17.39 26.40 8.64
C ILE A 521 17.93 25.74 7.36
N LEU A 522 18.05 24.42 7.40
CA LEU A 522 18.52 23.61 6.28
C LEU A 522 17.48 22.56 5.87
N ASP A 523 17.14 22.56 4.58
CA ASP A 523 16.48 21.42 3.93
C ASP A 523 17.50 20.54 3.21
N PRO A 524 17.85 19.35 3.75
CA PRO A 524 18.93 18.53 3.22
C PRO A 524 18.54 17.72 1.97
N ALA A 525 17.26 17.73 1.56
CA ALA A 525 16.73 17.03 0.40
C ALA A 525 15.51 17.80 -0.14
N THR A 526 15.77 18.96 -0.74
CA THR A 526 14.78 20.01 -1.00
C THR A 526 13.74 19.64 -2.06
N GLY A 527 14.06 18.72 -2.97
CA GLY A 527 13.21 18.38 -4.11
C GLY A 527 12.91 19.62 -4.94
N THR A 528 11.65 20.06 -4.94
CA THR A 528 11.20 21.27 -5.66
C THR A 528 11.28 22.56 -4.85
N GLY A 529 11.88 22.54 -3.65
CA GLY A 529 12.08 23.74 -2.82
C GLY A 529 10.89 24.13 -1.94
N ASN A 530 9.87 23.26 -1.80
CA ASN A 530 8.60 23.63 -1.16
C ASN A 530 8.76 24.12 0.29
N PHE A 531 9.66 23.52 1.09
CA PHE A 531 9.90 23.97 2.47
C PHE A 531 10.53 25.37 2.51
N VAL A 532 11.50 25.67 1.64
CA VAL A 532 12.15 26.99 1.60
C VAL A 532 11.19 28.07 1.09
N VAL A 533 10.42 27.78 0.03
CA VAL A 533 9.35 28.67 -0.47
C VAL A 533 8.36 28.99 0.65
N ASN A 534 7.96 27.97 1.42
CA ASN A 534 7.05 28.12 2.54
C ASN A 534 7.61 29.01 3.65
N LEU A 535 8.90 28.86 3.97
CA LEU A 535 9.61 29.72 4.93
C LEU A 535 9.63 31.19 4.46
N ILE A 536 9.97 31.44 3.19
CA ILE A 536 9.99 32.81 2.61
C ILE A 536 8.62 33.48 2.72
N ARG A 537 7.54 32.74 2.47
CA ARG A 537 6.17 33.26 2.61
C ARG A 537 5.87 33.75 4.02
N ARG A 538 6.39 33.06 5.03
CA ARG A 538 6.12 33.34 6.45
C ARG A 538 7.07 34.36 7.09
N ILE A 539 8.22 34.64 6.49
CA ILE A 539 9.19 35.62 7.04
C ILE A 539 8.83 37.04 6.61
N ASP A 540 8.72 37.99 7.53
CA ASP A 540 8.45 39.39 7.24
C ASP A 540 9.46 40.04 6.26
N ASP A 541 9.01 41.06 5.54
CA ASP A 541 9.83 41.72 4.51
C ASP A 541 11.10 42.36 5.11
N PHE A 542 11.05 42.76 6.38
CA PHE A 542 12.15 43.39 7.09
C PHE A 542 13.34 42.44 7.33
N ASN A 543 13.08 41.20 7.76
CA ASN A 543 14.12 40.21 7.99
C ASN A 543 14.41 39.35 6.77
N LEU A 544 13.49 39.30 5.79
CA LEU A 544 13.57 38.36 4.66
C LEU A 544 14.87 38.47 3.87
N GLU A 545 15.35 39.68 3.54
CA GLU A 545 16.61 39.85 2.80
C GLU A 545 17.78 39.18 3.52
N LYS A 546 17.92 39.42 4.82
CA LYS A 546 18.99 38.82 5.63
C LYS A 546 18.82 37.32 5.75
N LYS A 547 17.60 36.84 6.04
CA LYS A 547 17.31 35.41 6.17
C LYS A 547 17.62 34.66 4.87
N TYR A 548 17.14 35.18 3.75
CA TYR A 548 17.38 34.65 2.41
C TYR A 548 18.87 34.60 2.07
N LYS A 549 19.60 35.68 2.39
CA LYS A 549 21.03 35.78 2.08
C LYS A 549 21.93 35.02 3.02
N GLU A 550 21.57 34.78 4.28
CA GLU A 550 22.50 34.28 5.32
C GLU A 550 22.06 33.00 6.05
N ASP A 551 20.75 32.78 6.24
CA ASP A 551 20.23 31.82 7.22
C ASP A 551 19.41 30.66 6.61
N LEU A 552 19.00 30.74 5.34
CA LEU A 552 18.28 29.68 4.64
C LEU A 552 19.21 28.88 3.73
N PHE A 553 19.15 27.55 3.82
CA PHE A 553 19.98 26.63 3.05
C PHE A 553 19.15 25.45 2.54
N CYS A 554 19.49 24.92 1.37
CA CYS A 554 18.92 23.67 0.91
C CYS A 554 19.78 22.91 -0.10
N ASN A 555 19.69 21.58 -0.09
CA ASN A 555 20.52 20.71 -0.93
C ASN A 555 19.66 19.85 -1.85
N GLU A 556 20.17 19.58 -3.04
CA GLU A 556 19.56 18.65 -3.99
C GLU A 556 20.62 17.90 -4.79
N ILE A 557 20.41 16.58 -4.97
CA ILE A 557 21.32 15.69 -5.68
C ILE A 557 20.93 15.55 -7.15
N MET A 558 19.66 15.74 -7.50
CA MET A 558 19.14 15.61 -8.85
C MET A 558 19.12 16.94 -9.60
N LEU A 559 19.61 16.94 -10.84
CA LEU A 559 19.82 18.17 -11.62
C LEU A 559 18.54 18.98 -11.82
N LEU A 560 17.44 18.30 -12.14
CA LEU A 560 16.19 18.97 -12.51
C LEU A 560 15.35 19.44 -11.31
N PRO A 561 15.19 18.65 -10.22
CA PRO A 561 14.66 19.16 -8.97
C PRO A 561 15.45 20.37 -8.46
N TYR A 562 16.79 20.37 -8.61
CA TYR A 562 17.64 21.52 -8.28
C TYR A 562 17.25 22.78 -9.08
N TYR A 563 17.03 22.67 -10.40
CA TYR A 563 16.55 23.78 -11.23
C TYR A 563 15.18 24.31 -10.79
N ILE A 564 14.23 23.40 -10.55
CA ILE A 564 12.88 23.75 -10.11
C ILE A 564 12.91 24.46 -8.76
N SER A 565 13.69 23.95 -7.81
CA SER A 565 13.87 24.55 -6.49
C SER A 565 14.47 25.95 -6.59
N SER A 566 15.55 26.13 -7.38
CA SER A 566 16.17 27.45 -7.60
C SER A 566 15.14 28.46 -8.13
N LEU A 567 14.37 28.09 -9.17
CA LEU A 567 13.37 28.95 -9.77
C LEU A 567 12.24 29.32 -8.80
N ASN A 568 11.72 28.35 -8.06
CA ASN A 568 10.60 28.60 -7.15
C ASN A 568 11.00 29.51 -5.99
N ILE A 569 12.19 29.27 -5.41
CA ILE A 569 12.70 30.06 -4.29
C ILE A 569 12.98 31.51 -4.73
N GLU A 570 13.67 31.69 -5.86
CA GLU A 570 14.00 33.01 -6.40
C GLU A 570 12.75 33.79 -6.82
N HIS A 571 11.76 33.10 -7.41
CA HIS A 571 10.49 33.73 -7.77
C HIS A 571 9.69 34.18 -6.54
N GLU A 572 9.59 33.34 -5.51
CA GLU A 572 8.87 33.69 -4.29
C GLU A 572 9.50 34.91 -3.60
N TYR A 573 10.84 34.96 -3.55
CA TYR A 573 11.55 36.13 -3.06
C TYR A 573 11.27 37.38 -3.91
N TYR A 574 11.34 37.27 -5.23
CA TYR A 574 11.04 38.37 -6.16
C TYR A 574 9.60 38.87 -6.02
N ALA A 575 8.63 37.97 -5.87
CA ALA A 575 7.22 38.32 -5.70
C ALA A 575 6.98 39.15 -4.43
N LYS A 576 7.78 38.91 -3.38
CA LYS A 576 7.64 39.57 -2.08
C LYS A 576 8.42 40.89 -1.99
N ILE A 577 9.65 40.93 -2.50
CA ILE A 577 10.55 42.10 -2.41
C ILE A 577 10.48 43.02 -3.64
N GLY A 578 10.01 42.53 -4.79
CA GLY A 578 9.97 43.26 -6.06
C GLY A 578 11.33 43.40 -6.75
N GLN A 579 12.40 42.87 -6.15
CA GLN A 579 13.76 42.85 -6.71
C GLN A 579 14.26 41.42 -6.82
N TYR A 580 14.86 41.10 -7.96
CA TYR A 580 15.41 39.78 -8.22
C TYR A 580 16.76 39.63 -7.53
N GLU A 581 16.94 38.54 -6.80
CA GLU A 581 18.21 38.14 -6.19
C GLU A 581 18.38 36.62 -6.34
N PRO A 582 19.53 36.12 -6.82
CA PRO A 582 19.78 34.67 -6.89
C PRO A 582 19.81 34.07 -5.49
N PHE A 583 19.30 32.84 -5.35
CA PHE A 583 19.35 32.17 -4.07
C PHE A 583 20.72 31.51 -3.86
N GLU A 584 21.57 32.13 -3.05
CA GLU A 584 22.92 31.61 -2.77
C GLU A 584 22.92 30.48 -1.71
N GLY A 585 21.77 30.16 -1.13
CA GLY A 585 21.60 29.08 -0.14
C GLY A 585 21.35 27.69 -0.74
N ILE A 586 21.11 27.57 -2.05
CA ILE A 586 20.90 26.27 -2.72
C ILE A 586 22.22 25.65 -3.20
N CYS A 587 22.45 24.39 -2.82
CA CYS A 587 23.62 23.60 -3.20
C CYS A 587 23.20 22.42 -4.08
N PHE A 588 23.93 22.23 -5.19
CA PHE A 588 23.85 20.97 -5.96
C PHE A 588 24.83 19.98 -5.35
N ALA A 589 24.34 19.13 -4.43
CA ALA A 589 25.18 18.30 -3.57
C ALA A 589 24.45 17.06 -3.02
N ASP A 590 25.19 15.97 -2.78
CA ASP A 590 24.74 14.85 -1.94
C ASP A 590 25.04 15.17 -0.47
N THR A 591 24.01 15.51 0.30
CA THR A 591 24.13 15.87 1.71
C THR A 591 24.87 14.84 2.57
N LEU A 592 24.69 13.54 2.28
CA LEU A 592 25.36 12.49 3.04
C LEU A 592 26.84 12.38 2.65
N GLU A 593 27.19 12.65 1.40
CA GLU A 593 28.58 12.70 0.94
C GLU A 593 29.32 13.92 1.49
N LEU A 594 28.66 15.08 1.62
CA LEU A 594 29.25 16.27 2.23
C LEU A 594 29.75 16.02 3.68
N ALA A 595 29.18 15.02 4.36
CA ALA A 595 29.58 14.62 5.70
C ALA A 595 30.84 13.74 5.74
N GLU A 596 31.28 13.17 4.61
CA GLU A 596 32.40 12.21 4.53
C GLU A 596 33.80 12.88 4.61
N GLY A 597 33.89 14.21 4.58
CA GLY A 597 35.10 14.97 4.92
C GLY A 597 35.81 15.68 3.75
N ASP A 598 36.92 16.34 4.09
CA ASP A 598 37.64 17.41 3.37
C ASP A 598 38.32 17.05 2.02
N GLN A 599 37.81 16.09 1.24
CA GLN A 599 38.35 15.83 -0.12
C GLN A 599 38.15 17.00 -1.10
N GLN A 600 37.43 18.06 -0.70
CA GLN A 600 37.25 19.30 -1.45
C GLN A 600 38.39 20.33 -1.31
N LEU A 601 39.38 20.13 -0.42
CA LEU A 601 40.54 21.04 -0.29
C LEU A 601 41.44 21.09 -1.55
N ALA A 602 41.15 20.31 -2.59
CA ALA A 602 41.91 20.27 -3.84
C ALA A 602 41.37 21.18 -4.98
N LEU A 603 40.25 21.89 -4.81
CA LEU A 603 39.47 22.41 -5.96
C LEU A 603 39.03 23.89 -5.89
N ASP A 604 39.95 24.80 -5.59
CA ASP A 604 39.73 26.25 -5.79
C ASP A 604 39.61 26.67 -7.28
N MET A 605 39.67 25.74 -8.26
CA MET A 605 39.97 26.10 -9.65
C MET A 605 38.87 25.92 -10.72
N PHE A 606 37.75 25.21 -10.49
CA PHE A 606 36.89 24.79 -11.63
C PHE A 606 35.37 25.01 -11.54
N ALA A 607 34.77 25.15 -10.35
CA ALA A 607 33.39 25.62 -10.18
C ALA A 607 33.24 26.46 -8.91
N GLU A 608 33.98 27.57 -8.88
CA GLU A 608 34.19 28.41 -7.70
C GLU A 608 32.87 28.76 -6.96
N LYS A 609 31.76 28.94 -7.70
CA LYS A 609 30.48 29.37 -7.11
C LYS A 609 29.74 28.26 -6.34
N ASN A 610 29.52 27.05 -6.90
CA ASN A 610 28.82 25.98 -6.16
C ASN A 610 29.66 25.50 -4.96
N THR A 611 30.98 25.38 -5.14
CA THR A 611 31.90 25.01 -4.06
C THR A 611 31.88 26.03 -2.92
N ARG A 612 31.81 27.33 -3.22
CA ARG A 612 31.62 28.39 -2.20
C ARG A 612 30.29 28.26 -1.46
N ARG A 613 29.19 27.93 -2.15
CA ARG A 613 27.87 27.70 -1.52
C ARG A 613 27.93 26.53 -0.53
N VAL A 614 28.48 25.40 -0.96
CA VAL A 614 28.67 24.19 -0.12
C VAL A 614 29.55 24.50 1.10
N LYS A 615 30.67 25.21 0.90
CA LYS A 615 31.56 25.59 2.00
C LYS A 615 30.84 26.47 3.03
N ARG A 616 30.07 27.46 2.56
CA ARG A 616 29.30 28.35 3.40
C ARG A 616 28.22 27.61 4.20
N GLU A 617 27.50 26.70 3.57
CA GLU A 617 26.53 25.84 4.25
C GLU A 617 27.20 24.98 5.32
N ARG A 618 28.36 24.38 5.03
CA ARG A 618 29.11 23.55 5.97
C ARG A 618 29.57 24.32 7.20
N GLU A 619 30.04 25.55 7.01
CA GLU A 619 30.46 26.46 8.08
C GLU A 619 29.28 27.05 8.87
N ALA A 620 28.05 26.96 8.34
CA ALA A 620 26.87 27.45 9.02
C ALA A 620 26.53 26.62 10.27
N ASN A 621 26.30 27.30 11.39
CA ASN A 621 25.75 26.67 12.59
C ASN A 621 24.25 26.43 12.44
N ILE A 622 23.88 25.27 11.87
CA ILE A 622 22.49 24.90 11.60
C ILE A 622 21.76 24.58 12.91
N THR A 623 20.65 25.27 13.13
CA THR A 623 19.79 25.10 14.32
C THR A 623 18.54 24.27 14.03
N VAL A 624 18.08 24.27 12.78
CA VAL A 624 16.89 23.53 12.35
C VAL A 624 17.22 22.77 11.09
N VAL A 625 16.91 21.47 11.09
CA VAL A 625 16.87 20.64 9.89
C VAL A 625 15.42 20.23 9.65
N ILE A 626 14.90 20.52 8.47
CA ILE A 626 13.50 20.23 8.08
C ILE A 626 13.47 19.61 6.69
N GLY A 627 12.57 18.66 6.40
CA GLY A 627 12.42 18.19 5.02
C GLY A 627 11.72 16.83 4.87
N ASN A 628 11.77 16.30 3.65
CA ASN A 628 11.30 14.97 3.30
C ASN A 628 12.46 14.12 2.75
N PRO A 629 13.24 13.44 3.60
CA PRO A 629 14.36 12.62 3.14
C PRO A 629 13.88 11.43 2.29
N PRO A 630 14.68 10.94 1.32
CA PRO A 630 14.30 9.81 0.47
C PRO A 630 14.14 8.49 1.25
N TYR A 631 13.25 7.61 0.76
CA TYR A 631 12.99 6.29 1.34
C TYR A 631 13.51 5.19 0.41
N ASN A 632 14.57 4.47 0.79
CA ASN A 632 15.04 3.34 0.01
C ASN A 632 15.76 2.30 0.90
N VAL A 633 15.04 1.24 1.27
CA VAL A 633 15.58 0.11 2.07
C VAL A 633 16.60 -0.74 1.26
N GLY A 634 16.65 -0.58 -0.06
CA GLY A 634 17.53 -1.31 -0.97
C GLY A 634 16.80 -2.00 -2.13
N GLN A 635 17.57 -2.66 -3.01
CA GLN A 635 17.03 -3.41 -4.15
C GLN A 635 16.07 -4.53 -3.71
N LYS A 636 14.97 -4.71 -4.48
CA LYS A 636 13.99 -5.79 -4.23
C LYS A 636 14.54 -7.16 -4.64
N ARG A 637 15.45 -7.21 -5.61
CA ARG A 637 16.08 -8.45 -6.10
C ARG A 637 17.57 -8.21 -6.33
N GLU A 638 18.37 -9.27 -6.13
CA GLU A 638 19.80 -9.20 -6.42
C GLU A 638 20.09 -8.96 -7.92
N ASN A 639 19.23 -9.49 -8.81
CA ASN A 639 19.34 -9.26 -10.25
C ASN A 639 19.02 -7.82 -10.69
N ASP A 640 18.49 -6.96 -9.81
CA ASP A 640 18.22 -5.56 -10.16
C ASP A 640 19.53 -4.74 -10.18
N ASN A 641 20.60 -5.26 -9.55
CA ASN A 641 21.93 -4.65 -9.43
C ASN A 641 21.90 -3.16 -9.03
N ASN A 642 21.03 -2.82 -8.08
CA ASN A 642 20.73 -1.47 -7.64
C ASN A 642 20.94 -1.32 -6.12
N LYS A 643 22.14 -1.70 -5.66
CA LYS A 643 22.48 -1.68 -4.23
C LYS A 643 22.58 -0.23 -3.73
N ASN A 644 22.08 0.00 -2.51
CA ASN A 644 22.22 1.29 -1.86
C ASN A 644 23.69 1.69 -1.74
N ARG A 645 23.96 2.98 -1.97
CA ARG A 645 25.27 3.59 -1.76
C ARG A 645 25.69 3.45 -0.29
N LYS A 646 27.01 3.33 -0.07
CA LYS A 646 27.65 3.32 1.24
C LYS A 646 28.24 4.71 1.52
N TYR A 647 28.08 5.17 2.75
CA TYR A 647 28.61 6.45 3.25
C TYR A 647 29.42 6.13 4.50
N GLU A 648 30.76 6.15 4.43
CA GLU A 648 31.62 5.54 5.45
C GLU A 648 31.47 6.18 6.84
N ILE A 649 31.43 7.51 6.92
CA ILE A 649 31.28 8.29 8.15
C ILE A 649 29.86 8.12 8.71
N VAL A 650 28.82 8.35 7.89
CA VAL A 650 27.44 8.23 8.37
C VAL A 650 27.10 6.78 8.75
N ASP A 651 27.50 5.81 7.93
CA ASP A 651 27.28 4.38 8.22
C ASP A 651 28.11 3.93 9.44
N LYS A 652 29.30 4.50 9.68
CA LYS A 652 30.05 4.28 10.93
C LYS A 652 29.30 4.86 12.12
N ARG A 653 28.74 6.07 12.02
CA ARG A 653 27.93 6.65 13.09
C ARG A 653 26.70 5.81 13.41
N ILE A 654 26.00 5.30 12.39
CA ILE A 654 24.90 4.34 12.56
C ILE A 654 25.39 3.07 13.25
N ARG A 655 26.55 2.55 12.87
CA ARG A 655 27.14 1.34 13.48
C ARG A 655 27.47 1.54 14.96
N ASP A 656 28.11 2.65 15.29
CA ASP A 656 28.57 2.99 16.64
C ASP A 656 27.42 3.41 17.58
N THR A 657 26.25 3.70 17.02
CA THR A 657 25.03 4.08 17.75
C THR A 657 23.93 3.04 17.57
N TYR A 658 23.10 3.18 16.54
CA TYR A 658 21.87 2.40 16.34
C TYR A 658 22.12 0.90 16.27
N VAL A 659 23.15 0.45 15.53
CA VAL A 659 23.44 -1.00 15.41
C VAL A 659 23.96 -1.55 16.73
N LYS A 660 24.86 -0.83 17.40
CA LYS A 660 25.43 -1.25 18.69
C LYS A 660 24.36 -1.31 19.79
N GLY A 661 23.39 -0.41 19.77
CA GLY A 661 22.25 -0.40 20.70
C GLY A 661 21.15 -1.40 20.34
N SER A 662 21.18 -1.99 19.13
CA SER A 662 20.13 -2.90 18.67
C SER A 662 20.37 -4.35 19.11
N ARG A 663 19.30 -5.02 19.53
CA ARG A 663 19.28 -6.46 19.81
C ARG A 663 19.00 -7.29 18.55
N ALA A 664 18.60 -6.65 17.45
CA ALA A 664 18.36 -7.33 16.19
C ALA A 664 19.65 -7.87 15.57
N THR A 665 19.53 -9.01 14.89
CA THR A 665 20.66 -9.65 14.21
C THR A 665 20.82 -9.15 12.78
N LEU A 666 19.71 -8.78 12.14
CA LEU A 666 19.73 -8.22 10.80
C LEU A 666 19.50 -6.72 10.90
N ASN A 667 20.57 -5.96 10.66
CA ASN A 667 20.61 -4.51 10.85
C ASN A 667 20.67 -3.75 9.53
N THR A 668 20.35 -4.41 8.40
CA THR A 668 20.41 -3.80 7.06
C THR A 668 19.45 -2.62 6.92
N GLN A 669 18.27 -2.68 7.55
CA GLN A 669 17.27 -1.61 7.50
C GLN A 669 17.72 -0.32 8.21
N LEU A 670 18.67 -0.41 9.15
CA LEU A 670 19.25 0.79 9.79
C LEU A 670 20.09 1.63 8.83
N TYR A 671 20.41 1.11 7.64
CA TYR A 671 21.13 1.83 6.59
C TYR A 671 20.19 2.30 5.46
N ASP A 672 18.88 2.32 5.69
CA ASP A 672 17.93 3.03 4.81
C ASP A 672 18.28 4.53 4.77
N ALA A 673 18.04 5.18 3.63
CA ALA A 673 18.35 6.58 3.41
C ALA A 673 17.75 7.49 4.50
N TYR A 674 16.45 7.35 4.82
CA TYR A 674 15.83 8.21 5.84
C TYR A 674 16.49 8.08 7.23
N VAL A 675 17.00 6.89 7.58
CA VAL A 675 17.72 6.65 8.84
C VAL A 675 19.08 7.36 8.84
N ARG A 676 19.77 7.34 7.69
CA ARG A 676 21.00 8.12 7.48
C ARG A 676 20.75 9.61 7.63
N PHE A 677 19.66 10.12 7.06
CA PHE A 677 19.27 11.52 7.25
C PHE A 677 18.95 11.85 8.71
N PHE A 678 18.25 10.99 9.46
CA PHE A 678 18.07 11.20 10.90
C PHE A 678 19.39 11.22 11.66
N ARG A 679 20.29 10.26 11.41
CA ARG A 679 21.59 10.19 12.10
C ARG A 679 22.45 11.40 11.76
N TRP A 680 22.52 11.74 10.47
CA TRP A 680 23.24 12.91 9.97
C TRP A 680 22.67 14.20 10.55
N ALA A 681 21.34 14.40 10.52
CA ALA A 681 20.70 15.61 11.03
C ALA A 681 20.94 15.78 12.53
N SER A 682 20.86 14.68 13.30
CA SER A 682 21.12 14.67 14.74
C SER A 682 22.58 15.04 15.10
N ASP A 683 23.52 14.72 14.21
CA ASP A 683 24.93 15.08 14.32
C ASP A 683 25.23 16.48 13.73
N ARG A 684 24.43 16.95 12.77
CA ARG A 684 24.58 18.23 12.05
C ARG A 684 24.07 19.43 12.84
N ILE A 685 22.98 19.26 13.59
CA ILE A 685 22.48 20.31 14.49
C ILE A 685 23.46 20.53 15.64
N GLY A 686 23.56 21.78 16.12
CA GLY A 686 24.43 22.12 17.24
C GLY A 686 24.23 21.22 18.49
N LYS A 687 25.27 21.11 19.32
CA LYS A 687 25.24 20.28 20.54
C LYS A 687 24.27 20.79 21.60
N ASP A 688 23.94 22.08 21.57
CA ASP A 688 23.19 22.74 22.63
C ASP A 688 21.68 22.75 22.33
N ASN A 689 21.25 23.50 21.32
CA ASN A 689 19.83 23.67 20.97
C ASN A 689 19.60 23.38 19.48
N GLY A 690 18.57 22.61 19.16
CA GLY A 690 18.21 22.36 17.78
C GLY A 690 16.94 21.54 17.58
N ILE A 691 16.44 21.56 16.36
CA ILE A 691 15.21 20.87 15.94
C ILE A 691 15.50 20.05 14.69
N VAL A 692 15.06 18.79 14.69
CA VAL A 692 14.98 17.95 13.49
C VAL A 692 13.51 17.65 13.22
N CYS A 693 13.00 18.05 12.05
CA CYS A 693 11.61 17.88 11.65
C CYS A 693 11.52 17.17 10.29
N PHE A 694 11.19 15.87 10.29
CA PHE A 694 11.10 15.09 9.06
C PHE A 694 9.74 14.41 8.91
N VAL A 695 9.24 14.41 7.67
CA VAL A 695 8.24 13.42 7.24
C VAL A 695 8.98 12.19 6.69
N SER A 696 8.73 11.02 7.26
CA SER A 696 9.56 9.83 7.02
C SER A 696 8.79 8.51 7.16
N ASN A 697 9.42 7.40 6.79
CA ASN A 697 8.87 6.05 6.94
C ASN A 697 8.69 5.67 8.43
N ASN A 698 7.56 5.08 8.78
CA ASN A 698 7.19 4.70 10.15
C ASN A 698 7.80 3.38 10.64
N SER A 699 8.68 2.73 9.87
CA SER A 699 9.26 1.44 10.29
C SER A 699 10.02 1.52 11.61
N PHE A 700 10.63 2.66 11.94
CA PHE A 700 11.44 2.80 13.16
C PHE A 700 10.62 2.84 14.46
N ILE A 701 9.31 3.08 14.39
CA ILE A 701 8.46 3.22 15.59
C ILE A 701 8.28 1.87 16.29
N ASP A 702 8.15 0.78 15.54
CA ASP A 702 7.73 -0.52 16.08
C ASP A 702 8.57 -1.72 15.64
N GLN A 703 9.35 -1.63 14.55
CA GLN A 703 10.14 -2.78 14.11
C GLN A 703 11.35 -3.02 15.02
N ILE A 704 11.65 -4.29 15.26
CA ILE A 704 12.71 -4.73 16.18
C ILE A 704 14.10 -4.20 15.79
N THR A 705 14.40 -4.08 14.50
CA THR A 705 15.69 -3.60 13.99
C THR A 705 16.01 -2.14 14.38
N PHE A 706 15.02 -1.39 14.84
CA PHE A 706 15.16 0.04 15.17
C PHE A 706 15.13 0.33 16.68
N ASP A 707 15.14 -0.68 17.54
CA ASP A 707 15.23 -0.53 19.00
C ASP A 707 16.43 0.34 19.41
N GLY A 708 17.61 0.11 18.82
CA GLY A 708 18.79 0.95 19.04
C GLY A 708 18.61 2.38 18.50
N MET A 709 17.90 2.57 17.38
CA MET A 709 17.58 3.92 16.88
C MET A 709 16.64 4.66 17.84
N ARG A 710 15.58 4.00 18.32
CA ARG A 710 14.62 4.54 19.29
C ARG A 710 15.30 4.94 20.59
N GLN A 711 16.17 4.09 21.12
CA GLN A 711 16.99 4.37 22.30
C GLN A 711 17.84 5.64 22.08
N HIS A 712 18.57 5.70 20.96
CA HIS A 712 19.46 6.82 20.69
C HIS A 712 18.73 8.12 20.37
N LEU A 713 17.56 8.09 19.72
CA LEU A 713 16.74 9.28 19.52
C LEU A 713 16.30 9.88 20.86
N LEU A 714 15.82 9.05 21.79
CA LEU A 714 15.43 9.52 23.13
C LEU A 714 16.63 9.98 23.96
N ARG A 715 17.83 9.51 23.66
CA ARG A 715 19.06 10.00 24.30
C ARG A 715 19.53 11.33 23.69
N ASP A 716 19.46 11.45 22.37
CA ASP A 716 20.00 12.58 21.63
C ASP A 716 19.03 13.79 21.61
N PHE A 717 17.75 13.58 21.97
CA PHE A 717 16.70 14.60 22.03
C PHE A 717 15.92 14.55 23.35
N ASN A 718 15.49 15.72 23.82
CA ASN A 718 14.73 15.86 25.07
C ASN A 718 13.23 15.67 24.86
N CYS A 719 12.72 16.08 23.70
CA CYS A 719 11.30 15.97 23.40
C CYS A 719 11.12 15.49 21.98
N ILE A 720 10.30 14.46 21.78
CA ILE A 720 9.99 13.92 20.47
C ILE A 720 8.47 13.91 20.32
N TYR A 721 7.97 14.55 19.28
CA TYR A 721 6.59 14.43 18.82
C TYR A 721 6.58 13.59 17.56
N HIS A 722 5.77 12.54 17.53
CA HIS A 722 5.62 11.68 16.35
C HIS A 722 4.14 11.51 15.96
N LEU A 723 3.78 12.05 14.80
CA LEU A 723 2.46 11.91 14.18
C LEU A 723 2.48 10.78 13.14
N ASP A 724 1.82 9.66 13.43
CA ASP A 724 1.73 8.48 12.57
C ASP A 724 0.52 8.57 11.64
N PHE A 725 0.75 8.64 10.32
CA PHE A 725 -0.33 8.65 9.33
C PHE A 725 -0.83 7.26 8.93
N HIS A 726 -0.38 6.16 9.52
CA HIS A 726 -0.71 4.80 9.06
C HIS A 726 -0.38 4.63 7.56
N GLY A 727 -1.23 3.95 6.79
CA GLY A 727 -1.09 3.80 5.34
C GLY A 727 -0.15 2.66 4.90
N ASN A 728 0.30 1.80 5.83
CA ASN A 728 1.13 0.65 5.49
C ASN A 728 0.26 -0.52 4.98
N VAL A 729 0.04 -0.54 3.67
CA VAL A 729 -0.70 -1.60 2.95
C VAL A 729 -0.09 -2.98 3.18
N ARG A 730 1.22 -3.04 3.41
CA ARG A 730 1.92 -4.30 3.65
C ARG A 730 1.66 -4.85 5.05
N LYS A 731 1.29 -4.02 6.03
CA LYS A 731 0.86 -4.47 7.37
C LYS A 731 -0.63 -4.81 7.39
N ASN A 732 -1.46 -4.03 6.71
CA ASN A 732 -2.90 -4.29 6.61
C ASN A 732 -3.34 -4.40 5.13
N PRO A 733 -3.44 -5.64 4.59
CA PRO A 733 -3.87 -5.86 3.21
C PRO A 733 -5.30 -5.42 2.91
N LYS A 734 -6.14 -5.10 3.92
CA LYS A 734 -7.47 -4.52 3.72
C LYS A 734 -7.40 -3.09 3.17
N LEU A 735 -6.26 -2.41 3.32
CA LEU A 735 -6.01 -1.10 2.71
C LEU A 735 -5.80 -1.30 1.20
N SER A 736 -6.74 -0.82 0.39
CA SER A 736 -6.70 -1.01 -1.07
C SER A 736 -5.80 0.02 -1.77
N GLY A 737 -4.90 -0.49 -2.61
CA GLY A 737 -4.01 0.32 -3.45
C GLY A 737 -3.13 1.25 -2.62
N THR A 738 -2.91 2.46 -3.09
CA THR A 738 -2.09 3.48 -2.40
C THR A 738 -2.90 4.66 -1.87
N THR A 739 -4.23 4.53 -1.88
CA THR A 739 -5.18 5.62 -1.61
C THR A 739 -5.21 6.10 -0.15
N HIS A 740 -4.74 5.26 0.77
CA HIS A 740 -4.69 5.52 2.21
C HIS A 740 -3.35 6.11 2.67
N ASN A 741 -2.39 6.30 1.78
CA ASN A 741 -1.10 6.90 2.10
C ASN A 741 -1.01 8.33 1.53
N VAL A 742 -0.44 9.26 2.31
CA VAL A 742 -0.36 10.69 1.93
C VAL A 742 0.47 10.96 0.66
N PHE A 743 1.40 10.06 0.33
CA PHE A 743 2.24 10.12 -0.86
C PHE A 743 1.87 9.11 -1.94
N GLY A 744 0.81 8.33 -1.75
CA GLY A 744 0.45 7.30 -2.72
C GLY A 744 1.46 6.15 -2.80
N ILE A 745 2.15 5.83 -1.69
CA ILE A 745 3.05 4.67 -1.55
C ILE A 745 2.46 3.60 -0.62
N GLN A 746 3.14 2.44 -0.50
CA GLN A 746 2.65 1.28 0.26
C GLN A 746 3.18 1.17 1.70
N VAL A 747 4.19 1.97 2.06
CA VAL A 747 4.77 1.98 3.41
C VAL A 747 4.07 3.02 4.28
N GLY A 748 4.08 2.84 5.60
CA GLY A 748 3.54 3.83 6.52
C GLY A 748 4.46 5.04 6.64
N VAL A 749 3.91 6.23 6.85
CA VAL A 749 4.65 7.51 6.88
C VAL A 749 4.15 8.35 8.05
N GLY A 750 5.01 9.16 8.65
CA GLY A 750 4.67 10.04 9.76
C GLY A 750 5.60 11.23 9.86
N ILE A 751 5.18 12.25 10.61
CA ILE A 751 5.96 13.46 10.89
C ILE A 751 6.60 13.32 12.26
N THR A 752 7.92 13.48 12.33
CA THR A 752 8.68 13.49 13.58
C THR A 752 9.29 14.86 13.81
N VAL A 753 8.99 15.48 14.96
CA VAL A 753 9.62 16.70 15.44
C VAL A 753 10.43 16.36 16.70
N ALA A 754 11.75 16.34 16.57
CA ALA A 754 12.69 16.01 17.64
C ALA A 754 13.46 17.26 18.10
N ILE A 755 13.42 17.54 19.39
CA ILE A 755 13.86 18.81 19.99
C ILE A 755 14.99 18.54 20.99
N ARG A 756 16.13 19.21 20.81
CA ARG A 756 17.27 19.21 21.72
C ARG A 756 17.35 20.53 22.47
N ARG A 757 17.47 20.46 23.80
CA ARG A 757 17.58 21.57 24.73
C ARG A 757 18.77 21.34 25.65
N SER A 758 19.71 22.28 25.67
CA SER A 758 20.94 22.17 26.48
C SER A 758 20.68 22.11 27.99
N ASN A 759 19.57 22.70 28.44
CA ASN A 759 19.30 22.98 29.86
C ASN A 759 18.28 22.01 30.49
N SER A 760 17.97 20.89 29.84
CA SER A 760 17.00 19.91 30.34
C SER A 760 17.56 18.50 30.28
N HIS A 761 17.30 17.73 31.34
CA HIS A 761 17.54 16.28 31.40
C HIS A 761 16.24 15.47 31.32
N GLN A 762 15.09 16.16 31.17
CA GLN A 762 13.81 15.50 31.05
C GLN A 762 13.63 15.04 29.60
N HIS A 763 13.20 13.79 29.46
CA HIS A 763 12.87 13.16 28.19
C HIS A 763 11.36 12.94 28.10
N SER A 764 10.76 13.27 26.96
CA SER A 764 9.32 13.08 26.72
C SER A 764 9.07 12.61 25.29
N LEU A 765 8.19 11.63 25.14
CA LEU A 765 7.81 11.04 23.87
C LEU A 765 6.30 11.17 23.67
N TYR A 766 5.90 12.06 22.78
CA TYR A 766 4.52 12.31 22.43
C TYR A 766 4.18 11.63 21.11
N TYR A 767 3.10 10.88 21.11
CA TYR A 767 2.65 10.10 19.97
C TYR A 767 1.19 10.39 19.65
N HIS A 768 0.89 10.55 18.37
CA HIS A 768 -0.47 10.66 17.88
C HIS A 768 -0.59 9.83 16.62
N ARG A 769 -1.69 9.11 16.47
CA ARG A 769 -1.95 8.23 15.34
C ARG A 769 -3.31 8.57 14.76
N VAL A 770 -3.34 8.91 13.47
CA VAL A 770 -4.61 9.16 12.79
C VAL A 770 -5.37 7.85 12.56
N PRO A 771 -6.71 7.86 12.38
CA PRO A 771 -7.46 6.66 12.09
C PRO A 771 -6.93 5.87 10.88
N GLU A 772 -6.85 4.54 11.03
CA GLU A 772 -6.17 3.65 10.08
C GLU A 772 -6.76 3.73 8.66
N TYR A 773 -8.09 3.83 8.56
CA TYR A 773 -8.85 3.80 7.30
C TYR A 773 -9.01 5.16 6.62
N TRP A 774 -8.44 6.24 7.18
CA TRP A 774 -8.46 7.54 6.50
C TRP A 774 -7.70 7.48 5.18
N ARG A 775 -8.31 8.05 4.14
CA ARG A 775 -7.71 8.29 2.82
C ARG A 775 -6.79 9.51 2.86
N LYS A 776 -5.98 9.67 1.81
CA LYS A 776 -5.07 10.81 1.64
C LYS A 776 -5.75 12.16 1.93
N LYS A 777 -6.94 12.42 1.37
CA LYS A 777 -7.63 13.71 1.52
C LYS A 777 -8.00 14.02 2.97
N GLU A 778 -8.47 13.03 3.73
CA GLU A 778 -8.85 13.19 5.14
C GLU A 778 -7.63 13.53 5.99
N LYS A 779 -6.51 12.84 5.76
CA LYS A 779 -5.23 13.09 6.43
C LYS A 779 -4.70 14.50 6.16
N LEU A 780 -4.73 14.95 4.91
CA LEU A 780 -4.30 16.31 4.55
C LEU A 780 -5.23 17.38 5.12
N SER A 781 -6.55 17.13 5.10
CA SER A 781 -7.54 18.07 5.69
C SER A 781 -7.35 18.19 7.19
N PHE A 782 -7.06 17.09 7.88
CA PHE A 782 -6.73 17.07 9.30
C PHE A 782 -5.49 17.92 9.62
N LEU A 783 -4.43 17.82 8.82
CA LEU A 783 -3.23 18.66 9.01
C LEU A 783 -3.56 20.15 8.83
N ALA A 784 -4.34 20.48 7.80
CA ALA A 784 -4.76 21.86 7.56
C ALA A 784 -5.65 22.42 8.68
N GLU A 785 -6.51 21.59 9.27
CA GLU A 785 -7.35 21.96 10.43
C GLU A 785 -6.51 22.16 11.69
N LYS A 786 -5.57 21.25 11.97
CA LYS A 786 -4.76 21.27 13.18
C LYS A 786 -3.64 22.31 13.13
N ASP A 787 -3.18 22.68 11.93
CA ASP A 787 -2.19 23.72 11.67
C ASP A 787 -0.77 23.43 12.21
N ASN A 788 -0.60 23.05 13.48
CA ASN A 788 0.68 22.72 14.08
C ASN A 788 0.59 21.64 15.18
N ILE A 789 1.75 21.12 15.62
CA ILE A 789 1.81 20.03 16.61
C ILE A 789 1.13 20.35 17.95
N TYR A 790 1.05 21.60 18.40
CA TYR A 790 0.49 21.90 19.73
C TYR A 790 -1.04 21.86 19.78
N ASN A 791 -1.70 21.79 18.63
CA ASN A 791 -3.16 21.65 18.51
C ASN A 791 -3.61 20.18 18.40
N LEU A 792 -2.67 19.24 18.46
CA LEU A 792 -2.93 17.81 18.48
C LEU A 792 -3.10 17.28 19.91
N GLU A 793 -3.97 16.28 20.05
CA GLU A 793 -4.12 15.53 21.30
C GLU A 793 -3.07 14.44 21.37
N TRP A 794 -2.04 14.64 22.18
CA TRP A 794 -0.91 13.72 22.27
C TRP A 794 -1.08 12.67 23.36
N GLN A 795 -0.72 11.42 23.02
CA GLN A 795 -0.47 10.37 23.99
C GLN A 795 1.00 10.45 24.45
N LEU A 796 1.23 10.56 25.75
CA LEU A 796 2.57 10.42 26.32
C LEU A 796 2.92 8.94 26.40
N LEU A 797 3.99 8.52 25.72
CA LEU A 797 4.47 7.14 25.73
C LEU A 797 5.61 6.96 26.72
N THR A 798 5.59 5.83 27.43
CA THR A 798 6.72 5.36 28.25
C THR A 798 7.31 4.12 27.58
N PRO A 799 8.51 4.22 26.98
CA PRO A 799 9.16 3.07 26.39
C PRO A 799 9.46 1.99 27.44
N ASP A 800 9.38 0.71 27.04
CA ASP A 800 9.79 -0.41 27.90
C ASP A 800 11.32 -0.55 27.99
N ASP A 801 11.78 -1.50 28.83
CA ASP A 801 13.20 -1.85 29.01
C ASP A 801 13.89 -2.41 27.74
N ARG A 802 13.10 -2.67 26.70
CA ARG A 802 13.56 -3.12 25.37
C ARG A 802 13.48 -1.99 24.34
N HIS A 803 13.20 -0.77 24.78
CA HIS A 803 13.10 0.43 23.95
C HIS A 803 11.99 0.35 22.90
N ASN A 804 10.92 -0.40 23.15
CA ASN A 804 9.70 -0.35 22.36
C ASN A 804 8.90 0.89 22.75
N TRP A 805 8.49 1.69 21.77
CA TRP A 805 7.66 2.88 22.03
C TRP A 805 6.19 2.51 22.20
N LEU A 806 5.67 1.63 21.34
CA LEU A 806 4.28 1.18 21.41
C LEU A 806 4.20 -0.07 22.29
N THR A 807 3.73 0.09 23.53
CA THR A 807 3.63 -0.98 24.54
C THR A 807 2.20 -1.44 24.81
N GLU A 808 1.21 -0.79 24.20
CA GLU A 808 -0.20 -1.18 24.29
C GLU A 808 -0.40 -2.65 23.86
N GLY A 809 -1.12 -3.42 24.68
CA GLY A 809 -1.36 -4.85 24.48
C GLY A 809 -0.17 -5.76 24.77
N LEU A 810 0.97 -5.24 25.23
CA LEU A 810 2.06 -6.09 25.72
C LEU A 810 1.84 -6.50 27.17
N HIS A 811 2.03 -7.79 27.41
CA HIS A 811 1.93 -8.42 28.71
C HIS A 811 3.32 -8.74 29.26
N PRO A 812 3.82 -8.03 30.30
CA PRO A 812 5.17 -8.24 30.84
C PRO A 812 5.41 -9.64 31.40
N GLU A 813 4.38 -10.27 31.96
CA GLU A 813 4.40 -11.62 32.52
C GLU A 813 4.78 -12.68 31.48
N PHE A 814 4.53 -12.43 30.19
CA PHE A 814 4.95 -13.30 29.10
C PHE A 814 6.44 -13.63 29.14
N HIS A 815 7.29 -12.69 29.57
CA HIS A 815 8.73 -12.89 29.67
C HIS A 815 9.16 -13.69 30.91
N SER A 816 8.24 -13.95 31.84
CA SER A 816 8.47 -14.87 32.97
C SER A 816 8.26 -16.34 32.59
N PHE A 817 7.54 -16.60 31.50
CA PHE A 817 7.27 -17.95 31.00
C PHE A 817 8.50 -18.59 30.35
N LEU A 818 8.42 -19.89 30.05
CA LEU A 818 9.54 -20.66 29.53
C LEU A 818 9.77 -20.34 28.04
N PRO A 819 10.88 -19.68 27.65
CA PRO A 819 11.12 -19.34 26.26
C PRO A 819 11.32 -20.59 25.40
N ALA A 820 10.63 -20.67 24.25
CA ALA A 820 10.79 -21.79 23.32
C ALA A 820 12.25 -21.94 22.86
N GLY A 821 12.93 -20.82 22.56
CA GLY A 821 14.34 -20.82 22.22
C GLY A 821 14.94 -19.43 22.24
N SER A 822 16.27 -19.35 22.33
CA SER A 822 17.01 -18.09 22.25
C SER A 822 18.33 -18.28 21.51
N LYS A 823 18.97 -17.16 21.13
CA LYS A 823 20.29 -17.22 20.48
C LYS A 823 21.40 -17.60 21.46
N ASP A 824 21.32 -17.11 22.68
CA ASP A 824 22.28 -17.45 23.73
C ASP A 824 22.22 -18.96 24.04
N ALA A 825 21.02 -19.54 24.05
CA ALA A 825 20.83 -20.99 24.16
C ALA A 825 21.53 -21.76 23.04
N LYS A 826 21.43 -21.30 21.78
CA LYS A 826 22.14 -21.91 20.64
C LYS A 826 23.66 -21.86 20.78
N LEU A 827 24.20 -20.76 21.31
CA LEU A 827 25.64 -20.52 21.41
C LEU A 827 26.27 -21.13 22.67
N ALA A 828 25.49 -21.39 23.72
CA ALA A 828 25.97 -21.93 24.98
C ALA A 828 26.61 -23.32 24.78
N LYS A 829 27.90 -23.44 25.12
CA LYS A 829 28.61 -24.74 25.13
C LYS A 829 28.58 -25.42 26.50
N ASN A 830 28.86 -24.65 27.56
CA ASN A 830 29.02 -25.14 28.94
C ASN A 830 28.12 -24.40 29.96
N ALA A 831 27.22 -23.53 29.50
CA ALA A 831 26.27 -22.82 30.36
C ALA A 831 24.93 -23.56 30.38
N GLU A 832 24.24 -23.51 31.52
CA GLU A 832 22.88 -24.01 31.66
C GLU A 832 21.94 -23.31 30.66
N VAL A 833 21.13 -24.09 29.96
CA VAL A 833 20.27 -23.62 28.87
C VAL A 833 18.84 -23.49 29.38
N LYS A 834 18.43 -22.26 29.66
CA LYS A 834 17.09 -21.94 30.22
C LYS A 834 16.05 -21.70 29.13
N THR A 835 15.95 -22.61 28.16
CA THR A 835 14.96 -22.59 27.08
C THR A 835 14.38 -23.99 26.89
N ILE A 836 13.19 -24.11 26.29
CA ILE A 836 12.56 -25.40 26.01
C ILE A 836 13.41 -26.19 25.00
N PHE A 837 13.72 -25.56 23.86
CA PHE A 837 14.55 -26.14 22.81
C PHE A 837 15.97 -25.57 22.89
N LYS A 838 16.97 -26.45 22.78
CA LYS A 838 18.38 -26.07 22.74
C LYS A 838 18.72 -25.30 21.46
N THR A 839 18.14 -25.71 20.33
CA THR A 839 18.31 -25.07 19.03
C THR A 839 17.02 -25.03 18.22
N TYR A 840 17.03 -24.24 17.15
CA TYR A 840 15.95 -24.08 16.19
C TYR A 840 16.55 -23.59 14.87
N SER A 841 15.81 -23.66 13.76
CA SER A 841 16.28 -23.17 12.46
C SER A 841 15.27 -22.23 11.85
N THR A 842 15.70 -21.38 10.92
CA THR A 842 14.76 -20.84 9.93
C THR A 842 14.33 -21.96 8.97
N GLY A 843 13.17 -21.82 8.35
CA GLY A 843 12.84 -22.61 7.14
C GLY A 843 13.80 -22.30 5.99
N ILE A 844 13.75 -23.10 4.93
CA ILE A 844 14.62 -22.94 3.76
C ILE A 844 14.20 -21.74 2.91
N ASN A 845 15.16 -20.87 2.60
CA ASN A 845 15.04 -19.87 1.55
C ASN A 845 15.94 -20.25 0.37
N SER A 846 15.32 -20.62 -0.75
CA SER A 846 16.10 -20.98 -1.93
C SER A 846 16.65 -19.76 -2.67
N GLY A 847 15.98 -18.60 -2.58
CA GLY A 847 16.18 -17.45 -3.46
C GLY A 847 15.68 -17.66 -4.90
N ARG A 848 15.29 -18.88 -5.30
CA ARG A 848 15.01 -19.30 -6.68
C ARG A 848 14.00 -20.44 -6.80
N ASP A 849 12.83 -20.26 -6.18
CA ASP A 849 11.86 -21.35 -6.03
C ASP A 849 11.44 -22.03 -7.34
N SER A 850 11.24 -21.25 -8.42
CA SER A 850 10.86 -21.78 -9.74
C SER A 850 11.85 -22.79 -10.34
N THR A 851 13.10 -22.79 -9.86
CA THR A 851 14.18 -23.65 -10.35
C THR A 851 14.36 -24.90 -9.49
N VAL A 852 14.23 -24.76 -8.16
CA VAL A 852 14.58 -25.83 -7.21
C VAL A 852 13.38 -26.52 -6.57
N TYR A 853 12.15 -26.06 -6.85
CA TYR A 853 10.92 -26.75 -6.47
C TYR A 853 10.12 -27.17 -7.70
N ALA A 854 9.49 -28.34 -7.63
CA ALA A 854 8.43 -28.74 -8.56
C ALA A 854 7.54 -29.84 -7.94
N PHE A 855 6.31 -30.00 -8.44
CA PHE A 855 5.46 -31.15 -8.09
C PHE A 855 5.94 -32.45 -8.74
N ASN A 856 6.59 -32.37 -9.91
CA ASN A 856 7.04 -33.53 -10.69
C ASN A 856 8.57 -33.67 -10.68
N ALA A 857 9.06 -34.89 -10.42
CA ALA A 857 10.49 -35.18 -10.28
C ALA A 857 11.29 -35.02 -11.58
N ALA A 858 10.73 -35.41 -12.72
CA ALA A 858 11.37 -35.27 -14.03
C ALA A 858 11.53 -33.78 -14.39
N VAL A 859 10.45 -33.02 -14.20
CA VAL A 859 10.45 -31.57 -14.40
C VAL A 859 11.48 -30.87 -13.50
N LEU A 860 11.57 -31.26 -12.21
CA LEU A 860 12.59 -30.72 -11.31
C LEU A 860 14.01 -31.07 -11.77
N THR A 861 14.23 -32.31 -12.20
CA THR A 861 15.53 -32.80 -12.68
C THR A 861 16.02 -31.99 -13.87
N ASP A 862 15.16 -31.75 -14.86
CA ASP A 862 15.52 -30.99 -16.06
C ASP A 862 15.85 -29.53 -15.72
N LYS A 863 15.01 -28.89 -14.90
CA LYS A 863 15.23 -27.51 -14.43
C LYS A 863 16.57 -27.35 -13.71
N VAL A 864 16.88 -28.29 -12.81
CA VAL A 864 18.10 -28.24 -12.00
C VAL A 864 19.33 -28.53 -12.84
N LYS A 865 19.29 -29.51 -13.75
CA LYS A 865 20.41 -29.78 -14.66
C LYS A 865 20.73 -28.58 -15.54
N GLN A 866 19.70 -27.96 -16.12
CA GLN A 866 19.89 -26.73 -16.89
C GLN A 866 20.54 -25.63 -16.04
N PHE A 867 20.04 -25.41 -14.83
CA PHE A 867 20.61 -24.42 -13.91
C PHE A 867 22.07 -24.71 -13.53
N ILE A 868 22.40 -25.98 -13.28
CA ILE A 868 23.77 -26.44 -13.01
C ILE A 868 24.69 -26.13 -14.19
N ASP A 869 24.26 -26.46 -15.41
CA ASP A 869 25.05 -26.23 -16.62
C ASP A 869 25.29 -24.72 -16.84
N GLU A 870 24.27 -23.89 -16.64
CA GLU A 870 24.38 -22.44 -16.74
C GLU A 870 25.33 -21.87 -15.68
N TYR A 871 25.19 -22.29 -14.42
CA TYR A 871 26.05 -21.85 -13.32
C TYR A 871 27.51 -22.26 -13.52
N ASN A 872 27.76 -23.53 -13.86
CA ASN A 872 29.11 -24.03 -14.11
C ASN A 872 29.75 -23.37 -15.35
N SER A 873 28.95 -22.98 -16.35
CA SER A 873 29.42 -22.18 -17.49
C SER A 873 29.92 -20.81 -17.06
N GLU A 874 29.17 -20.09 -16.20
CA GLU A 874 29.60 -18.81 -15.64
C GLU A 874 30.84 -18.96 -14.75
N MET A 875 30.95 -20.06 -13.99
CA MET A 875 32.15 -20.38 -13.19
C MET A 875 33.37 -20.62 -14.07
N THR A 876 33.22 -21.35 -15.17
CA THR A 876 34.29 -21.57 -16.14
C THR A 876 34.75 -20.24 -16.76
N LYS A 877 33.80 -19.35 -17.11
CA LYS A 877 34.12 -18.00 -17.58
C LYS A 877 34.83 -17.17 -16.49
N TRP A 878 34.44 -17.30 -15.23
CA TRP A 878 35.03 -16.57 -14.10
C TRP A 878 36.51 -16.91 -13.95
N VAL A 879 36.84 -18.20 -13.97
CA VAL A 879 38.23 -18.69 -13.93
C VAL A 879 39.01 -18.25 -15.16
N ARG A 880 38.41 -18.34 -16.36
CA ARG A 880 39.04 -17.94 -17.63
C ARG A 880 39.37 -16.44 -17.71
N ASN A 881 38.58 -15.58 -17.07
CA ASN A 881 38.79 -14.13 -17.04
C ASN A 881 39.59 -13.67 -15.81
N GLU A 882 40.41 -14.55 -15.23
CA GLU A 882 41.33 -14.24 -14.13
C GLU A 882 40.65 -13.66 -12.87
N ARG A 883 39.42 -14.08 -12.56
CA ARG A 883 38.68 -13.71 -11.34
C ARG A 883 38.52 -12.18 -11.18
N PRO A 884 37.73 -11.52 -12.04
CA PRO A 884 37.50 -10.09 -11.96
C PRO A 884 37.14 -9.62 -10.55
N LYS A 885 37.60 -8.44 -10.12
CA LYS A 885 37.31 -7.95 -8.75
C LYS A 885 35.81 -7.72 -8.50
N ASP A 886 35.06 -7.43 -9.56
CA ASP A 886 33.65 -7.09 -9.50
C ASP A 886 32.80 -8.21 -10.11
N VAL A 887 32.20 -9.03 -9.24
CA VAL A 887 31.31 -10.12 -9.64
C VAL A 887 29.98 -9.59 -10.18
N ASP A 888 29.51 -8.42 -9.73
CA ASP A 888 28.20 -7.89 -10.07
C ASP A 888 28.15 -7.44 -11.54
N ASN A 889 29.27 -6.92 -12.05
CA ASN A 889 29.45 -6.53 -13.46
C ASN A 889 29.91 -7.68 -14.37
N PHE A 890 30.29 -8.83 -13.80
CA PHE A 890 30.75 -9.98 -14.56
C PHE A 890 29.60 -10.93 -14.96
N VAL A 891 28.69 -11.25 -14.04
CA VAL A 891 27.69 -12.31 -14.25
C VAL A 891 26.55 -11.90 -15.17
N SER A 892 26.01 -12.85 -15.94
CA SER A 892 24.77 -12.63 -16.70
C SER A 892 23.51 -12.76 -15.82
N TYR A 893 22.62 -11.77 -15.88
CA TYR A 893 21.35 -11.74 -15.12
C TYR A 893 20.13 -12.25 -15.90
N GLU A 894 20.32 -12.68 -17.15
CA GLU A 894 19.24 -13.12 -18.04
C GLU A 894 18.77 -14.54 -17.71
N LYS A 895 19.72 -15.46 -17.50
CA LYS A 895 19.44 -16.90 -17.34
C LYS A 895 19.36 -17.32 -15.87
N ILE A 896 20.29 -16.82 -15.06
CA ILE A 896 20.41 -17.21 -13.65
C ILE A 896 19.75 -16.18 -12.73
N LYS A 897 18.90 -16.68 -11.83
CA LYS A 897 18.45 -15.90 -10.67
C LYS A 897 19.52 -15.95 -9.57
N TRP A 898 20.39 -14.95 -9.59
CA TRP A 898 21.50 -14.82 -8.66
C TRP A 898 21.01 -14.47 -7.25
N SER A 899 21.80 -14.92 -6.29
CA SER A 899 21.71 -14.50 -4.90
C SER A 899 23.11 -14.22 -4.38
N ARG A 900 23.20 -13.55 -3.23
CA ARG A 900 24.48 -13.23 -2.59
C ARG A 900 25.32 -14.48 -2.34
N ASN A 901 24.74 -15.56 -1.79
CA ASN A 901 25.52 -16.75 -1.47
C ASN A 901 25.89 -17.53 -2.75
N LEU A 902 25.04 -17.56 -3.78
CA LEU A 902 25.39 -18.19 -5.06
C LEU A 902 26.56 -17.46 -5.76
N LYS A 903 26.60 -16.12 -5.72
CA LYS A 903 27.75 -15.35 -6.21
C LYS A 903 29.01 -15.64 -5.39
N ARG A 904 28.89 -15.83 -4.08
CA ARG A 904 30.01 -16.23 -3.21
C ARG A 904 30.52 -17.63 -3.56
N ASP A 905 29.64 -18.59 -3.81
CA ASP A 905 30.03 -19.94 -4.23
C ASP A 905 30.73 -19.92 -5.59
N LEU A 906 30.29 -19.07 -6.53
CA LEU A 906 30.98 -18.80 -7.80
C LEU A 906 32.41 -18.27 -7.56
N GLN A 907 32.54 -17.26 -6.70
CA GLN A 907 33.83 -16.65 -6.35
C GLN A 907 34.78 -17.63 -5.66
N HIS A 908 34.23 -18.59 -4.91
CA HIS A 908 34.98 -19.68 -4.28
C HIS A 908 35.18 -20.90 -5.19
N GLU A 909 34.80 -20.80 -6.47
CA GLU A 909 35.02 -21.85 -7.47
C GLU A 909 34.38 -23.19 -7.09
N ARG A 910 33.22 -23.14 -6.42
CA ARG A 910 32.48 -24.34 -6.04
C ARG A 910 31.64 -24.82 -7.23
N GLU A 911 32.10 -25.90 -7.86
CA GLU A 911 31.36 -26.59 -8.91
C GLU A 911 30.09 -27.25 -8.36
N MET A 912 29.00 -27.20 -9.14
CA MET A 912 27.77 -27.91 -8.81
C MET A 912 27.65 -29.21 -9.62
N GLN A 913 27.31 -30.30 -8.95
CA GLN A 913 27.02 -31.58 -9.60
C GLN A 913 25.59 -32.02 -9.28
N PHE A 914 24.94 -32.63 -10.26
CA PHE A 914 23.60 -33.16 -10.08
C PHE A 914 23.65 -34.45 -9.23
N SER A 915 22.78 -34.54 -8.23
CA SER A 915 22.61 -35.74 -7.41
C SER A 915 21.12 -36.03 -7.21
N GLU A 916 20.67 -37.19 -7.68
CA GLU A 916 19.28 -37.62 -7.56
C GLU A 916 18.83 -37.74 -6.09
N GLY A 917 19.73 -38.17 -5.20
CA GLY A 917 19.49 -38.24 -3.75
C GLY A 917 19.29 -36.88 -3.07
N SER A 918 19.51 -35.78 -3.80
CA SER A 918 19.20 -34.42 -3.34
C SER A 918 17.75 -34.01 -3.65
N ILE A 919 16.98 -34.81 -4.36
CA ILE A 919 15.53 -34.59 -4.53
C ILE A 919 14.81 -35.08 -3.26
N ARG A 920 14.22 -34.15 -2.51
CA ARG A 920 13.68 -34.37 -1.16
C ARG A 920 12.26 -33.82 -1.03
N ASN A 921 11.48 -34.32 -0.07
CA ASN A 921 10.15 -33.76 0.18
C ASN A 921 10.25 -32.48 1.00
N ALA A 922 9.58 -31.44 0.52
CA ALA A 922 9.47 -30.18 1.23
C ALA A 922 8.00 -29.79 1.43
N LEU A 923 7.71 -29.25 2.60
CA LEU A 923 6.45 -28.56 2.86
C LEU A 923 6.62 -27.10 2.43
N TYR A 924 6.20 -26.79 1.21
CA TYR A 924 6.40 -25.46 0.62
C TYR A 924 5.39 -24.44 1.15
N ARG A 925 4.13 -24.84 1.28
CA ARG A 925 3.04 -24.10 1.93
C ARG A 925 2.20 -25.09 2.76
N PRO A 926 1.31 -24.64 3.68
CA PRO A 926 0.44 -25.54 4.42
C PRO A 926 -0.26 -26.51 3.50
N TYR A 927 -0.22 -27.79 3.87
CA TYR A 927 -0.89 -28.87 3.15
C TYR A 927 -0.50 -28.98 1.67
N THR A 928 0.71 -28.49 1.33
CA THR A 928 1.27 -28.50 -0.03
C THR A 928 2.69 -29.07 0.02
N LYS A 929 2.81 -30.38 -0.18
CA LYS A 929 4.10 -31.04 -0.37
C LYS A 929 4.54 -30.95 -1.84
N VAL A 930 5.80 -30.58 -2.04
CA VAL A 930 6.47 -30.51 -3.34
C VAL A 930 7.85 -31.13 -3.22
N LEU A 931 8.48 -31.43 -4.35
CA LEU A 931 9.86 -31.87 -4.41
C LEU A 931 10.79 -30.67 -4.40
N LEU A 932 11.86 -30.77 -3.62
CA LEU A 932 12.93 -29.78 -3.48
C LEU A 932 14.26 -30.40 -3.91
N TYR A 933 15.05 -29.68 -4.71
CA TYR A 933 16.45 -30.02 -4.92
C TYR A 933 17.31 -29.44 -3.79
N TYR A 934 17.56 -30.26 -2.77
CA TYR A 934 18.19 -29.89 -1.51
C TYR A 934 19.74 -29.89 -1.61
N SER A 935 20.29 -28.83 -2.19
CA SER A 935 21.73 -28.66 -2.46
C SER A 935 22.37 -27.50 -1.68
N ASP A 936 23.63 -27.68 -1.27
CA ASP A 936 24.47 -26.67 -0.60
C ASP A 936 24.77 -25.41 -1.40
N ILE A 937 24.57 -25.45 -2.72
CA ILE A 937 24.85 -24.33 -3.61
C ILE A 937 23.55 -23.79 -4.22
N ALA A 938 22.63 -24.68 -4.62
CA ALA A 938 21.39 -24.26 -5.26
C ALA A 938 20.41 -23.56 -4.29
N ILE A 939 20.53 -23.82 -2.98
CA ILE A 939 19.71 -23.20 -1.94
C ILE A 939 20.50 -22.06 -1.27
N ASP A 940 19.96 -20.85 -1.31
CA ASP A 940 20.65 -19.66 -0.80
C ASP A 940 20.87 -19.69 0.73
N GLU A 941 19.83 -19.97 1.53
CA GLU A 941 19.93 -20.05 2.99
C GLU A 941 19.17 -21.26 3.52
N GLN A 942 19.90 -22.20 4.14
CA GLN A 942 19.36 -23.45 4.69
C GLN A 942 19.21 -23.44 6.21
N GLY A 943 19.75 -22.43 6.90
CA GLY A 943 19.84 -22.42 8.36
C GLY A 943 20.55 -23.68 8.89
N THR A 944 20.00 -24.29 9.94
CA THR A 944 20.47 -25.57 10.49
C THR A 944 19.57 -26.74 10.07
N THR A 945 18.81 -26.60 8.97
CA THR A 945 17.86 -27.64 8.51
C THR A 945 18.58 -28.95 8.17
N LYS A 946 19.86 -28.91 7.77
CA LYS A 946 20.70 -30.12 7.59
C LYS A 946 20.96 -30.89 8.88
N ASN A 947 20.89 -30.23 10.03
CA ASN A 947 20.95 -30.88 11.33
C ASN A 947 19.58 -31.38 11.79
N GLN A 948 18.51 -31.16 11.02
CA GLN A 948 17.15 -31.65 11.32
C GLN A 948 16.75 -32.77 10.36
N PHE A 949 17.03 -32.61 9.07
CA PHE A 949 16.69 -33.53 7.99
C PHE A 949 17.89 -33.82 7.06
N PRO A 950 19.01 -34.37 7.59
CA PRO A 950 20.22 -34.60 6.79
C PRO A 950 19.98 -35.57 5.63
N THR A 951 19.30 -36.70 5.89
CA THR A 951 19.04 -37.76 4.90
C THR A 951 17.55 -38.10 4.83
N PRO A 952 17.07 -38.78 3.77
CA PRO A 952 15.67 -39.18 3.66
C PRO A 952 15.17 -40.03 4.83
N ALA A 953 16.04 -40.78 5.50
CA ALA A 953 15.66 -41.61 6.64
C ALA A 953 15.04 -40.78 7.78
N GLN A 954 15.58 -39.58 8.04
CA GLN A 954 15.11 -38.70 9.11
C GLN A 954 13.77 -38.02 8.81
N GLU A 955 13.30 -37.97 7.55
CA GLU A 955 11.96 -37.46 7.21
C GLU A 955 10.83 -38.34 7.79
N ASN A 956 11.12 -39.60 8.11
CA ASN A 956 10.15 -40.51 8.73
C ASN A 956 10.28 -40.56 10.26
N GLU A 957 11.28 -39.88 10.84
CA GLU A 957 11.62 -39.98 12.26
C GLU A 957 11.44 -38.65 13.00
N ASN A 958 11.84 -37.54 12.37
CA ASN A 958 11.87 -36.24 13.02
C ASN A 958 10.60 -35.43 12.73
N ILE A 959 10.16 -34.68 13.73
CA ILE A 959 9.04 -33.74 13.62
C ILE A 959 9.55 -32.36 14.06
N THR A 960 9.18 -31.33 13.31
CA THR A 960 9.51 -29.94 13.64
C THR A 960 8.25 -29.10 13.76
N ILE A 961 8.17 -28.29 14.81
CA ILE A 961 7.09 -27.30 15.00
C ILE A 961 7.52 -26.00 14.30
N CYS A 962 6.75 -25.61 13.29
CA CYS A 962 6.93 -24.37 12.55
C CYS A 962 6.05 -23.26 13.12
N VAL A 963 6.65 -22.12 13.47
CA VAL A 963 5.97 -20.91 13.96
C VAL A 963 6.44 -19.68 13.15
N PRO A 964 5.70 -18.55 13.18
CA PRO A 964 6.15 -17.31 12.59
C PRO A 964 7.51 -16.84 13.12
N GLY A 965 8.27 -16.18 12.24
CA GLY A 965 9.42 -15.40 12.68
C GLY A 965 9.00 -14.07 13.30
N LEU A 966 9.97 -13.39 13.92
CA LEU A 966 9.74 -12.08 14.53
C LEU A 966 9.29 -11.06 13.48
N GLY A 967 8.26 -10.29 13.83
CA GLY A 967 7.64 -9.27 12.98
C GLY A 967 6.66 -9.83 11.94
N ASP A 968 6.15 -11.05 12.11
CA ASP A 968 5.10 -11.59 11.26
C ASP A 968 3.84 -10.70 11.26
N ARG A 969 3.26 -10.55 10.08
CA ARG A 969 2.12 -9.65 9.83
C ARG A 969 0.80 -10.38 9.59
N LYS A 970 0.83 -11.71 9.54
CA LYS A 970 -0.31 -12.57 9.16
C LYS A 970 -1.02 -13.18 10.36
N GLY A 971 -0.52 -12.91 11.57
CA GLY A 971 -1.06 -13.43 12.82
C GLY A 971 -0.35 -14.69 13.27
N PHE A 972 -0.33 -14.93 14.58
CA PHE A 972 0.34 -16.09 15.14
C PHE A 972 -0.43 -17.39 14.84
N GLY A 973 0.31 -18.43 14.46
CA GLY A 973 -0.17 -19.79 14.31
C GLY A 973 1.00 -20.76 14.38
N CYS A 974 0.75 -22.06 14.34
CA CYS A 974 1.83 -23.05 14.25
C CYS A 974 1.40 -24.28 13.47
N LEU A 975 2.35 -24.97 12.86
CA LEU A 975 2.12 -26.21 12.11
C LEU A 975 3.30 -27.17 12.33
N ALA A 976 3.01 -28.43 12.65
CA ALA A 976 4.03 -29.47 12.75
C ALA A 976 4.21 -30.17 11.40
N THR A 977 5.44 -30.57 11.07
CA THR A 977 5.76 -31.29 9.84
C THR A 977 6.94 -32.23 10.03
N ASN A 978 6.97 -33.31 9.28
CA ASN A 978 8.11 -34.21 9.12
C ASN A 978 8.87 -34.00 7.78
N ALA A 979 8.37 -33.10 6.92
CA ALA A 979 9.03 -32.67 5.69
C ALA A 979 9.80 -31.36 5.89
N ILE A 980 10.75 -31.09 4.98
CA ILE A 980 11.61 -29.92 5.01
C ILE A 980 10.77 -28.63 4.83
N PRO A 981 10.72 -27.71 5.82
CA PRO A 981 9.85 -26.55 5.73
C PRO A 981 10.46 -25.39 4.92
N SER A 982 9.65 -24.76 4.07
CA SER A 982 10.00 -23.49 3.43
C SER A 982 9.99 -22.32 4.43
N MET A 983 10.86 -21.32 4.21
CA MET A 983 10.88 -20.08 5.00
C MET A 983 9.57 -19.29 4.92
N ASP A 984 8.84 -19.41 3.81
CA ASP A 984 7.59 -18.70 3.52
C ASP A 984 6.37 -19.63 3.57
N LEU A 985 6.36 -20.65 4.44
CA LEU A 985 5.29 -21.64 4.60
C LEU A 985 3.89 -21.01 4.70
N ALA A 986 3.48 -20.57 5.88
CA ALA A 986 2.23 -19.81 6.10
C ALA A 986 2.53 -18.40 6.61
N PHE A 987 3.66 -18.30 7.31
CA PHE A 987 4.12 -17.17 8.09
C PHE A 987 5.34 -16.55 7.41
N GLU A 988 5.73 -15.37 7.86
CA GLU A 988 6.96 -14.72 7.44
C GLU A 988 8.13 -15.23 8.27
N LYS A 989 9.24 -15.60 7.61
CA LYS A 989 10.51 -15.99 8.25
C LYS A 989 10.34 -17.13 9.26
N VAL A 990 9.64 -18.19 8.86
CA VAL A 990 9.29 -19.34 9.70
C VAL A 990 10.48 -19.82 10.54
N GLN A 991 10.23 -20.08 11.82
CA GLN A 991 11.15 -20.72 12.75
C GLN A 991 10.69 -22.14 13.04
N CYS A 992 11.63 -23.08 13.04
CA CYS A 992 11.40 -24.52 13.08
C CYS A 992 12.11 -25.10 14.31
N PHE A 993 11.32 -25.67 15.21
CA PHE A 993 11.75 -26.30 16.46
C PHE A 993 11.66 -27.82 16.33
N PRO A 994 12.76 -28.51 15.95
CA PRO A 994 12.75 -29.95 15.76
C PRO A 994 12.77 -30.68 17.10
N PHE A 995 12.19 -31.88 17.14
CA PHE A 995 12.32 -32.78 18.30
C PHE A 995 13.74 -33.35 18.37
N TYR A 996 14.28 -33.84 17.25
CA TYR A 996 15.63 -34.35 17.16
C TYR A 996 16.58 -33.44 16.37
N THR A 997 17.85 -33.48 16.75
CA THR A 997 18.95 -32.93 15.96
C THR A 997 19.98 -34.01 15.64
N TYR A 998 20.67 -33.85 14.53
CA TYR A 998 21.62 -34.82 13.96
C TYR A 998 22.90 -34.14 13.49
N SER A 999 23.95 -34.93 13.37
CA SER A 999 25.09 -34.59 12.51
C SER A 999 24.64 -34.55 11.04
N THR A 1000 25.40 -33.86 10.19
CA THR A 1000 25.04 -33.66 8.77
C THR A 1000 25.02 -34.95 7.95
N ASP A 1001 25.59 -36.03 8.46
CA ASP A 1001 25.56 -37.38 7.89
C ASP A 1001 24.36 -38.23 8.38
N GLY A 1002 23.51 -37.69 9.25
CA GLY A 1002 22.39 -38.40 9.87
C GLY A 1002 22.74 -39.19 11.13
N SER A 1003 24.01 -39.18 11.55
CA SER A 1003 24.44 -39.82 12.80
C SER A 1003 24.15 -38.93 14.02
N SER A 1004 24.52 -39.44 15.21
CA SER A 1004 24.56 -38.64 16.45
C SER A 1004 23.22 -37.98 16.80
N ARG A 1005 22.12 -38.74 16.69
CA ARG A 1005 20.77 -38.28 17.06
C ARG A 1005 20.74 -37.82 18.51
N GLN A 1006 20.26 -36.60 18.73
CA GLN A 1006 20.07 -36.01 20.06
C GLN A 1006 18.67 -35.41 20.17
N GLU A 1007 18.05 -35.53 21.34
CA GLU A 1007 16.81 -34.83 21.65
C GLU A 1007 17.11 -33.35 21.89
N ASN A 1008 16.34 -32.47 21.24
CA ASN A 1008 16.55 -31.03 21.29
C ASN A 1008 15.90 -30.36 22.52
N ILE A 1009 15.05 -31.09 23.24
CA ILE A 1009 14.42 -30.61 24.48
C ILE A 1009 15.45 -30.66 25.61
N THR A 1010 15.63 -29.54 26.29
CA THR A 1010 16.67 -29.38 27.31
C THR A 1010 16.38 -30.19 28.57
N THR A 1011 17.41 -30.64 29.28
CA THR A 1011 17.24 -31.31 30.57
C THR A 1011 16.65 -30.36 31.61
N TRP A 1012 17.05 -29.08 31.58
CA TRP A 1012 16.53 -28.05 32.47
C TRP A 1012 15.00 -27.93 32.39
N VAL A 1013 14.41 -27.92 31.19
CA VAL A 1013 12.96 -27.82 31.08
C VAL A 1013 12.25 -29.08 31.59
N VAL A 1014 12.83 -30.26 31.40
CA VAL A 1014 12.30 -31.51 31.98
C VAL A 1014 12.26 -31.43 33.51
N GLU A 1015 13.28 -30.84 34.14
CA GLU A 1015 13.29 -30.61 35.59
C GLU A 1015 12.20 -29.64 36.03
N GLN A 1016 11.94 -28.56 35.27
CA GLN A 1016 10.86 -27.61 35.59
C GLN A 1016 9.49 -28.30 35.55
N PHE A 1017 9.20 -29.06 34.49
CA PHE A 1017 7.94 -29.79 34.35
C PHE A 1017 7.80 -30.91 35.40
N SER A 1018 8.86 -31.68 35.63
CA SER A 1018 8.84 -32.76 36.64
C SER A 1018 8.65 -32.21 38.05
N SER A 1019 9.21 -31.03 38.35
CA SER A 1019 9.03 -30.37 39.64
C SER A 1019 7.61 -29.86 39.85
N ARG A 1020 6.92 -29.42 38.78
CA ARG A 1020 5.53 -28.94 38.85
C ARG A 1020 4.51 -30.09 38.93
N TYR A 1021 4.67 -31.13 38.10
CA TYR A 1021 3.62 -32.14 37.90
C TYR A 1021 3.92 -33.53 38.50
N GLY A 1022 5.12 -33.78 39.06
CA GLY A 1022 5.51 -35.08 39.63
C GLY A 1022 6.30 -36.00 38.67
N PHE A 1023 6.46 -37.30 39.01
CA PHE A 1023 7.42 -38.18 38.33
C PHE A 1023 7.03 -38.64 36.90
N THR A 1024 8.06 -38.64 36.04
CA THR A 1024 8.17 -39.09 34.63
C THR A 1024 7.37 -38.32 33.58
N VAL A 1025 7.53 -36.99 33.54
CA VAL A 1025 7.21 -36.21 32.33
C VAL A 1025 8.25 -36.52 31.24
N SER A 1026 7.82 -37.10 30.13
CA SER A 1026 8.71 -37.35 29.00
C SER A 1026 8.95 -36.09 28.17
N LYS A 1027 10.05 -36.06 27.40
CA LYS A 1027 10.29 -34.97 26.45
C LYS A 1027 9.22 -34.89 25.37
N TRP A 1028 8.62 -36.01 24.98
CA TRP A 1028 7.48 -36.02 24.06
C TRP A 1028 6.25 -35.35 24.67
N ASP A 1029 5.97 -35.57 25.95
CA ASP A 1029 4.87 -34.88 26.64
C ASP A 1029 5.06 -33.36 26.60
N ILE A 1030 6.28 -32.88 26.87
CA ILE A 1030 6.61 -31.45 26.75
C ILE A 1030 6.42 -30.97 25.30
N PHE A 1031 6.84 -31.74 24.30
CA PHE A 1031 6.69 -31.37 22.89
C PHE A 1031 5.20 -31.24 22.48
N TYR A 1032 4.35 -32.17 22.91
CA TYR A 1032 2.91 -32.13 22.67
C TYR A 1032 2.23 -30.99 23.42
N TYR A 1033 2.58 -30.80 24.70
CA TYR A 1033 2.09 -29.69 25.52
C TYR A 1033 2.38 -28.33 24.87
N VAL A 1034 3.61 -28.12 24.41
CA VAL A 1034 4.00 -26.89 23.71
C VAL A 1034 3.17 -26.69 22.45
N TYR A 1035 2.92 -27.76 21.68
CA TYR A 1035 2.10 -27.69 20.48
C TYR A 1035 0.63 -27.36 20.80
N ALA A 1036 0.08 -27.88 21.90
CA ALA A 1036 -1.26 -27.58 22.37
C ALA A 1036 -1.40 -26.12 22.82
N LEU A 1037 -0.53 -25.61 23.70
CA LEU A 1037 -0.62 -24.21 24.13
C LEU A 1037 -0.42 -23.22 22.98
N MET A 1038 0.45 -23.55 22.01
CA MET A 1038 0.55 -22.73 20.80
C MET A 1038 -0.71 -22.77 19.93
N HIS A 1039 -1.66 -23.69 20.15
CA HIS A 1039 -3.00 -23.73 19.54
C HIS A 1039 -4.10 -23.07 20.39
N HIS A 1040 -3.85 -22.86 21.67
CA HIS A 1040 -4.84 -22.35 22.61
C HIS A 1040 -5.31 -20.93 22.24
N PRO A 1041 -6.62 -20.70 22.06
CA PRO A 1041 -7.14 -19.42 21.57
C PRO A 1041 -6.86 -18.26 22.53
N GLN A 1042 -7.08 -18.45 23.84
CA GLN A 1042 -6.81 -17.40 24.84
C GLN A 1042 -5.33 -17.01 24.91
N TYR A 1043 -4.39 -17.98 24.90
CA TYR A 1043 -2.96 -17.68 24.81
C TYR A 1043 -2.59 -16.88 23.56
N ARG A 1044 -3.16 -17.25 22.39
CA ARG A 1044 -2.89 -16.55 21.12
C ARG A 1044 -3.41 -15.12 21.11
N GLU A 1045 -4.59 -14.88 21.66
CA GLU A 1045 -5.19 -13.54 21.67
C GLU A 1045 -4.58 -12.65 22.75
N LEU A 1046 -4.43 -13.16 23.98
CA LEU A 1046 -3.85 -12.42 25.10
C LEU A 1046 -2.41 -11.98 24.79
N TYR A 1047 -1.58 -12.88 24.27
CA TYR A 1047 -0.16 -12.59 23.98
C TYR A 1047 0.11 -12.20 22.53
N LYS A 1048 -0.90 -11.80 21.77
CA LYS A 1048 -0.81 -11.49 20.34
C LYS A 1048 0.26 -10.45 20.00
N GLU A 1049 0.36 -9.37 20.79
CA GLU A 1049 1.37 -8.34 20.56
C GLU A 1049 2.77 -8.80 20.99
N ASN A 1050 2.89 -9.60 22.06
CA ASN A 1050 4.14 -10.24 22.45
C ASN A 1050 4.63 -11.22 21.37
N LEU A 1051 3.76 -12.09 20.85
CA LEU A 1051 4.06 -13.12 19.83
C LEU A 1051 4.43 -12.54 18.47
N LYS A 1052 4.08 -11.28 18.18
CA LYS A 1052 4.59 -10.56 17.00
C LYS A 1052 6.06 -10.16 17.17
N ARG A 1053 6.55 -9.98 18.40
CA ARG A 1053 7.86 -9.38 18.70
C ARG A 1053 8.90 -10.37 19.20
N ASP A 1054 8.45 -11.41 19.90
CA ASP A 1054 9.29 -12.44 20.49
C ASP A 1054 8.88 -13.85 20.02
N LEU A 1055 9.81 -14.81 20.17
CA LEU A 1055 9.46 -16.22 20.04
C LEU A 1055 8.48 -16.62 21.16
N PRO A 1056 7.67 -17.68 20.97
CA PRO A 1056 6.72 -18.11 21.99
C PRO A 1056 7.39 -18.39 23.34
N HIS A 1057 6.78 -17.93 24.42
CA HIS A 1057 7.14 -18.29 25.78
C HIS A 1057 5.97 -19.05 26.39
N ILE A 1058 6.22 -20.27 26.84
CA ILE A 1058 5.18 -21.22 27.19
C ILE A 1058 5.01 -21.23 28.72
N PRO A 1059 3.82 -20.89 29.23
CA PRO A 1059 3.57 -20.96 30.66
C PRO A 1059 3.54 -22.41 31.17
N LEU A 1060 3.67 -22.56 32.48
CA LEU A 1060 3.35 -23.81 33.18
C LEU A 1060 1.96 -23.69 33.81
N LEU A 1061 1.07 -24.63 33.51
CA LEU A 1061 -0.23 -24.74 34.16
C LEU A 1061 -0.08 -25.05 35.66
N MET A 1062 -1.08 -24.65 36.43
CA MET A 1062 -1.13 -24.91 37.86
C MET A 1062 -1.41 -26.38 38.14
N ASP A 1063 -2.45 -26.91 37.50
CA ASP A 1063 -2.92 -28.26 37.75
C ASP A 1063 -2.34 -29.28 36.78
N ARG A 1064 -2.13 -30.49 37.31
CA ARG A 1064 -1.59 -31.62 36.56
C ARG A 1064 -2.58 -32.15 35.54
N GLU A 1065 -3.86 -32.17 35.87
CA GLU A 1065 -4.91 -32.71 35.01
C GLU A 1065 -4.96 -31.92 33.69
N ASP A 1066 -4.89 -30.59 33.77
CA ASP A 1066 -4.85 -29.71 32.60
C ASP A 1066 -3.59 -29.91 31.75
N PHE A 1067 -2.45 -30.17 32.39
CA PHE A 1067 -1.23 -30.54 31.68
C PHE A 1067 -1.42 -31.85 30.89
N GLU A 1068 -2.02 -32.88 31.50
CA GLU A 1068 -2.29 -34.16 30.83
C GLU A 1068 -3.29 -34.02 29.67
N VAL A 1069 -4.32 -33.17 29.82
CA VAL A 1069 -5.24 -32.81 28.73
C VAL A 1069 -4.50 -32.12 27.59
N CYS A 1070 -3.66 -31.11 27.89
CA CYS A 1070 -2.83 -30.44 26.89
C CYS A 1070 -1.93 -31.42 26.12
N VAL A 1071 -1.30 -32.36 26.82
CA VAL A 1071 -0.46 -33.40 26.20
C VAL A 1071 -1.29 -34.28 25.26
N SER A 1072 -2.46 -34.74 25.72
CA SER A 1072 -3.36 -35.60 24.92
C SER A 1072 -3.82 -34.89 23.64
N VAL A 1073 -4.35 -33.67 23.77
CA VAL A 1073 -4.83 -32.89 22.62
C VAL A 1073 -3.69 -32.51 21.70
N GLY A 1074 -2.54 -32.09 22.24
CA GLY A 1074 -1.35 -31.75 21.48
C GLY A 1074 -0.83 -32.91 20.64
N LYS A 1075 -0.87 -34.14 21.17
CA LYS A 1075 -0.51 -35.36 20.44
C LYS A 1075 -1.47 -35.65 19.30
N GLN A 1076 -2.78 -35.51 19.53
CA GLN A 1076 -3.80 -35.71 18.50
C GLN A 1076 -3.67 -34.68 17.37
N LEU A 1077 -3.53 -33.39 17.70
CA LEU A 1077 -3.29 -32.31 16.74
C LEU A 1077 -2.03 -32.55 15.91
N MET A 1078 -0.93 -32.91 16.56
CA MET A 1078 0.34 -33.13 15.87
C MET A 1078 0.26 -34.32 14.90
N ASN A 1079 -0.33 -35.43 15.33
CA ASN A 1079 -0.53 -36.60 14.47
C ASN A 1079 -1.41 -36.26 13.27
N LEU A 1080 -2.50 -35.53 13.48
CA LEU A 1080 -3.41 -35.09 12.42
C LEU A 1080 -2.72 -34.19 11.39
N HIS A 1081 -1.91 -33.23 11.85
CA HIS A 1081 -1.26 -32.25 10.98
C HIS A 1081 -0.07 -32.82 10.21
N VAL A 1082 0.75 -33.66 10.84
CA VAL A 1082 1.89 -34.32 10.17
C VAL A 1082 1.41 -35.32 9.12
N ASN A 1083 0.35 -36.07 9.44
CA ASN A 1083 -0.20 -37.13 8.60
C ASN A 1083 -1.47 -36.71 7.82
N TYR A 1084 -1.57 -35.43 7.44
CA TYR A 1084 -2.77 -34.88 6.79
C TYR A 1084 -3.15 -35.59 5.48
N GLU A 1085 -2.16 -36.13 4.74
CA GLU A 1085 -2.42 -36.89 3.51
C GLU A 1085 -2.92 -38.30 3.80
N GLN A 1086 -2.85 -38.78 5.04
CA GLN A 1086 -3.33 -40.09 5.48
C GLN A 1086 -4.62 -39.98 6.31
N ALA A 1087 -5.11 -38.77 6.57
CA ALA A 1087 -6.37 -38.56 7.27
C ALA A 1087 -7.55 -39.21 6.54
N ASP A 1088 -8.63 -39.48 7.28
CA ASP A 1088 -9.89 -39.93 6.71
C ASP A 1088 -10.47 -38.86 5.79
N GLU A 1089 -11.12 -39.29 4.71
CA GLU A 1089 -11.78 -38.37 3.78
C GLU A 1089 -13.07 -37.84 4.40
N TYR A 1090 -13.24 -36.51 4.45
CA TYR A 1090 -14.54 -35.94 4.76
C TYR A 1090 -15.56 -36.34 3.66
N PRO A 1091 -16.80 -36.71 4.02
CA PRO A 1091 -17.78 -37.25 3.07
C PRO A 1091 -18.43 -36.17 2.18
N LEU A 1092 -17.61 -35.45 1.40
CA LEU A 1092 -18.08 -34.48 0.41
C LEU A 1092 -18.79 -35.17 -0.76
N LYS A 1093 -19.90 -34.58 -1.20
CA LYS A 1093 -20.68 -35.07 -2.34
C LYS A 1093 -20.01 -34.66 -3.65
N ALA A 1094 -19.56 -35.63 -4.43
CA ALA A 1094 -18.96 -35.38 -5.74
C ALA A 1094 -20.04 -35.32 -6.84
N VAL A 1095 -20.26 -34.13 -7.39
CA VAL A 1095 -21.14 -33.91 -8.54
C VAL A 1095 -20.28 -33.83 -9.79
N SER A 1096 -20.48 -34.79 -10.70
CA SER A 1096 -19.66 -34.90 -11.92
C SER A 1096 -20.50 -34.90 -13.18
N ASN A 1097 -20.08 -34.15 -14.20
CA ASN A 1097 -20.65 -34.22 -15.54
C ASN A 1097 -20.07 -35.44 -16.28
N LYS A 1098 -20.87 -36.50 -16.47
CA LYS A 1098 -20.41 -37.75 -17.07
C LYS A 1098 -20.08 -37.63 -18.56
N ASP A 1099 -20.50 -36.55 -19.22
CA ASP A 1099 -20.20 -36.30 -20.64
C ASP A 1099 -18.74 -35.87 -20.86
N ILE A 1100 -18.03 -35.49 -19.79
CA ILE A 1100 -16.61 -35.13 -19.83
C ILE A 1100 -15.75 -36.36 -19.47
N PRO A 1101 -14.71 -36.69 -20.24
CA PRO A 1101 -13.77 -37.77 -19.92
C PRO A 1101 -13.20 -37.68 -18.50
N LEU A 1102 -12.94 -38.83 -17.86
CA LEU A 1102 -12.54 -38.88 -16.44
C LEU A 1102 -11.19 -38.18 -16.18
N ASP A 1103 -10.24 -38.31 -17.10
CA ASP A 1103 -8.95 -37.61 -17.09
C ASP A 1103 -9.14 -36.09 -17.13
N GLN A 1104 -10.04 -35.59 -17.98
CA GLN A 1104 -10.36 -34.16 -18.07
C GLN A 1104 -11.13 -33.65 -16.84
N ARG A 1105 -11.98 -34.49 -16.24
CA ARG A 1105 -12.70 -34.17 -15.00
C ARG A 1105 -11.79 -34.06 -13.79
N LEU A 1106 -10.72 -34.84 -13.74
CA LEU A 1106 -9.80 -34.86 -12.61
C LEU A 1106 -8.61 -33.91 -12.79
N TYR A 1107 -8.38 -33.42 -14.02
CA TYR A 1107 -7.35 -32.44 -14.30
C TYR A 1107 -7.71 -31.05 -13.74
N VAL A 1108 -6.94 -30.60 -12.75
CA VAL A 1108 -7.14 -29.32 -12.07
C VAL A 1108 -6.32 -28.24 -12.75
N LYS A 1109 -6.99 -27.35 -13.50
CA LYS A 1109 -6.38 -26.08 -13.95
C LYS A 1109 -6.31 -25.07 -12.82
N LYS A 1110 -7.44 -24.89 -12.12
CA LYS A 1110 -7.58 -23.95 -11.01
C LYS A 1110 -8.81 -24.30 -10.18
N LEU A 1111 -8.60 -24.51 -8.87
CA LEU A 1111 -9.68 -24.70 -7.92
C LEU A 1111 -10.45 -23.39 -7.68
N LYS A 1112 -11.78 -23.46 -7.59
CA LYS A 1112 -12.63 -22.30 -7.31
C LYS A 1112 -13.64 -22.62 -6.24
N LEU A 1113 -13.58 -21.88 -5.13
CA LEU A 1113 -14.56 -21.95 -4.06
C LEU A 1113 -15.84 -21.22 -4.47
N SER A 1114 -16.99 -21.79 -4.18
CA SER A 1114 -18.28 -21.11 -4.35
C SER A 1114 -18.37 -19.86 -3.46
N THR A 1115 -19.22 -18.91 -3.84
CA THR A 1115 -19.37 -17.64 -3.12
C THR A 1115 -19.80 -17.83 -1.65
N ASP A 1116 -20.62 -18.85 -1.39
CA ASP A 1116 -21.09 -19.25 -0.06
C ASP A 1116 -20.17 -20.24 0.67
N LYS A 1117 -19.06 -20.65 0.03
CA LYS A 1117 -18.05 -21.58 0.54
C LYS A 1117 -18.53 -23.01 0.86
N THR A 1118 -19.69 -23.42 0.35
CA THR A 1118 -20.24 -24.77 0.57
C THR A 1118 -19.80 -25.79 -0.50
N ALA A 1119 -19.28 -25.31 -1.63
CA ALA A 1119 -18.84 -26.14 -2.75
C ALA A 1119 -17.48 -25.69 -3.33
N LEU A 1120 -16.75 -26.64 -3.89
CA LEU A 1120 -15.47 -26.43 -4.56
C LEU A 1120 -15.51 -27.00 -5.97
N VAL A 1121 -15.42 -26.12 -6.97
CA VAL A 1121 -15.27 -26.52 -8.37
C VAL A 1121 -13.82 -26.96 -8.58
N MET A 1122 -13.64 -28.24 -8.89
CA MET A 1122 -12.33 -28.86 -9.15
C MET A 1122 -11.90 -28.64 -10.60
N SER A 1123 -12.84 -28.84 -11.53
CA SER A 1123 -12.67 -28.72 -12.99
C SER A 1123 -14.02 -28.38 -13.64
N GLU A 1124 -14.06 -28.23 -14.96
CA GLU A 1124 -15.32 -28.02 -15.72
C GLU A 1124 -16.33 -29.18 -15.56
N GLY A 1125 -15.89 -30.37 -15.14
CA GLY A 1125 -16.75 -31.54 -15.02
C GLY A 1125 -16.80 -32.18 -13.64
N LEU A 1126 -16.25 -31.54 -12.60
CA LEU A 1126 -16.27 -32.06 -11.24
C LEU A 1126 -16.36 -30.94 -10.19
N THR A 1127 -17.34 -31.07 -9.30
CA THR A 1127 -17.56 -30.19 -8.15
C THR A 1127 -17.71 -31.04 -6.88
N LEU A 1128 -17.12 -30.60 -5.78
CA LEU A 1128 -17.29 -31.20 -4.46
C LEU A 1128 -18.20 -30.30 -3.61
N GLU A 1129 -19.34 -30.84 -3.17
CA GLU A 1129 -20.34 -30.14 -2.36
C GLU A 1129 -20.32 -30.64 -0.90
N GLY A 1130 -20.86 -29.83 0.01
CA GLY A 1130 -21.03 -30.17 1.42
C GLY A 1130 -19.84 -29.82 2.30
N ILE A 1131 -19.10 -28.77 1.95
CA ILE A 1131 -17.98 -28.28 2.77
C ILE A 1131 -18.55 -27.60 4.02
N PRO A 1132 -18.20 -28.06 5.24
CA PRO A 1132 -18.72 -27.50 6.49
C PRO A 1132 -18.08 -26.13 6.79
N PRO A 1133 -18.83 -25.14 7.34
CA PRO A 1133 -18.31 -23.82 7.71
C PRO A 1133 -17.08 -23.87 8.65
N GLU A 1134 -17.05 -24.83 9.56
CA GLU A 1134 -15.97 -25.06 10.53
C GLU A 1134 -14.61 -25.26 9.84
N CYS A 1135 -14.61 -25.76 8.58
CA CYS A 1135 -13.40 -25.91 7.77
C CYS A 1135 -12.61 -24.60 7.62
N PHE A 1136 -13.27 -23.44 7.72
CA PHE A 1136 -12.65 -22.13 7.51
C PHE A 1136 -12.23 -21.42 8.81
N GLU A 1137 -12.55 -21.99 9.97
CA GLU A 1137 -12.15 -21.47 11.29
C GLU A 1137 -10.66 -21.71 11.56
N TYR A 1138 -10.15 -22.89 11.21
CA TYR A 1138 -8.73 -23.20 11.35
C TYR A 1138 -7.88 -22.49 10.29
N ARG A 1139 -7.09 -21.51 10.74
CA ARG A 1139 -6.29 -20.63 9.89
C ARG A 1139 -4.80 -20.72 10.19
N LEU A 1140 -4.02 -20.67 9.12
CA LEU A 1140 -2.56 -20.59 9.15
C LEU A 1140 -2.16 -19.31 8.41
N GLY A 1141 -1.83 -18.27 9.16
CA GLY A 1141 -1.70 -16.92 8.65
C GLY A 1141 -3.03 -16.38 8.13
N GLY A 1142 -3.03 -15.76 6.95
CA GLY A 1142 -4.23 -15.11 6.41
C GLY A 1142 -5.29 -16.02 5.77
N ARG A 1143 -5.08 -17.35 5.75
CA ARG A 1143 -5.91 -18.31 5.01
C ARG A 1143 -6.23 -19.55 5.84
N SER A 1144 -7.39 -20.15 5.59
CA SER A 1144 -7.72 -21.49 6.08
C SER A 1144 -6.87 -22.57 5.40
N ALA A 1145 -6.82 -23.76 5.99
CA ALA A 1145 -6.12 -24.90 5.42
C ALA A 1145 -6.61 -25.25 3.99
N LEU A 1146 -7.92 -25.24 3.76
CA LEU A 1146 -8.49 -25.47 2.43
C LEU A 1146 -8.16 -24.34 1.44
N GLU A 1147 -8.20 -23.08 1.87
CA GLU A 1147 -7.81 -21.94 1.01
C GLU A 1147 -6.33 -22.00 0.59
N TRP A 1148 -5.46 -22.60 1.42
CA TRP A 1148 -4.07 -22.88 1.02
C TRP A 1148 -3.99 -23.93 -0.10
N VAL A 1149 -4.74 -25.02 0.00
CA VAL A 1149 -4.82 -26.03 -1.07
C VAL A 1149 -5.33 -25.39 -2.36
N ILE A 1150 -6.38 -24.57 -2.29
CA ILE A 1150 -6.95 -23.85 -3.45
C ILE A 1150 -5.93 -22.94 -4.12
N ASP A 1151 -5.15 -22.21 -3.34
CA ASP A 1151 -4.14 -21.28 -3.86
C ASP A 1151 -2.93 -22.00 -4.48
N GLN A 1152 -2.55 -23.16 -3.97
CA GLN A 1152 -1.32 -23.84 -4.38
C GLN A 1152 -1.54 -24.90 -5.47
N TYR A 1153 -2.64 -25.63 -5.42
CA TYR A 1153 -2.97 -26.68 -6.40
C TYR A 1153 -3.68 -26.07 -7.61
N GLN A 1154 -2.94 -25.26 -8.37
CA GLN A 1154 -3.35 -24.71 -9.66
C GLN A 1154 -2.18 -24.71 -10.65
N VAL A 1155 -2.48 -24.83 -11.95
CA VAL A 1155 -1.49 -24.66 -13.01
C VAL A 1155 -1.10 -23.17 -13.08
N SER A 1156 0.20 -22.89 -13.01
CA SER A 1156 0.72 -21.53 -13.03
C SER A 1156 2.02 -21.42 -13.81
N ILE A 1157 2.30 -20.23 -14.36
CA ILE A 1157 3.52 -19.95 -15.11
C ILE A 1157 4.22 -18.76 -14.44
N ASP A 1158 5.50 -18.92 -14.09
CA ASP A 1158 6.31 -17.80 -13.61
C ASP A 1158 6.54 -16.81 -14.76
N LYS A 1159 6.11 -15.55 -14.56
CA LYS A 1159 6.14 -14.53 -15.61
C LYS A 1159 7.54 -14.19 -16.13
N ARG A 1160 8.60 -14.47 -15.36
CA ARG A 1160 9.98 -14.11 -15.73
C ARG A 1160 10.70 -15.28 -16.37
N SER A 1161 10.68 -16.45 -15.74
CA SER A 1161 11.37 -17.64 -16.26
C SER A 1161 10.55 -18.35 -17.34
N GLY A 1162 9.24 -18.07 -17.44
CA GLY A 1162 8.33 -18.80 -18.32
C GLY A 1162 8.08 -20.25 -17.89
N ILE A 1163 8.56 -20.62 -16.70
CA ILE A 1163 8.49 -21.99 -16.19
C ILE A 1163 7.08 -22.27 -15.68
N GLU A 1164 6.48 -23.35 -16.19
CA GLU A 1164 5.22 -23.89 -15.70
C GLU A 1164 5.41 -24.73 -14.42
N SER A 1165 4.41 -24.64 -13.55
CA SER A 1165 4.22 -25.46 -12.36
C SER A 1165 2.84 -26.10 -12.44
N ASP A 1166 2.80 -27.41 -12.66
CA ASP A 1166 1.58 -28.21 -12.76
C ASP A 1166 1.51 -29.18 -11.56
N PRO A 1167 0.48 -29.09 -10.70
CA PRO A 1167 0.29 -29.99 -9.55
C PRO A 1167 -0.35 -31.34 -9.90
N ASN A 1168 -0.81 -31.53 -11.14
CA ASN A 1168 -1.53 -32.74 -11.53
C ASN A 1168 -0.58 -33.95 -11.61
N ARG A 1169 -1.08 -35.09 -11.12
CA ARG A 1169 -0.36 -36.36 -11.06
C ARG A 1169 -0.96 -37.34 -12.07
N LEU A 1170 -0.21 -37.64 -13.13
CA LEU A 1170 -0.65 -38.60 -14.15
C LEU A 1170 -0.72 -40.04 -13.61
N ASP A 1171 0.11 -40.36 -12.61
CA ASP A 1171 0.14 -41.63 -11.89
C ASP A 1171 -1.04 -41.79 -10.90
N ASP A 1172 -1.59 -40.68 -10.42
CA ASP A 1172 -2.71 -40.66 -9.47
C ASP A 1172 -3.63 -39.44 -9.69
N PRO A 1173 -4.49 -39.48 -10.72
CA PRO A 1173 -5.33 -38.34 -11.11
C PRO A 1173 -6.30 -37.88 -10.00
N GLN A 1174 -6.62 -38.75 -9.04
CA GLN A 1174 -7.53 -38.43 -7.94
C GLN A 1174 -6.83 -37.84 -6.71
N TYR A 1175 -5.50 -37.71 -6.73
CA TYR A 1175 -4.72 -37.23 -5.59
C TYR A 1175 -5.26 -35.90 -5.02
N ILE A 1176 -5.47 -34.90 -5.87
CA ILE A 1176 -5.93 -33.56 -5.43
C ILE A 1176 -7.34 -33.63 -4.84
N MET A 1177 -8.23 -34.45 -5.43
CA MET A 1177 -9.58 -34.64 -4.91
C MET A 1177 -9.58 -35.25 -3.50
N ARG A 1178 -8.78 -36.30 -3.28
CA ARG A 1178 -8.64 -36.92 -1.95
C ARG A 1178 -7.98 -35.98 -0.96
N LEU A 1179 -6.96 -35.24 -1.40
CA LEU A 1179 -6.31 -34.22 -0.58
C LEU A 1179 -7.30 -33.17 -0.09
N VAL A 1180 -8.17 -32.64 -0.96
CA VAL A 1180 -9.21 -31.68 -0.55
C VAL A 1180 -10.10 -32.26 0.55
N LYS A 1181 -10.64 -33.46 0.36
CA LYS A 1181 -11.51 -34.12 1.35
C LYS A 1181 -10.79 -34.36 2.69
N ARG A 1182 -9.52 -34.76 2.64
CA ARG A 1182 -8.70 -34.98 3.84
C ARG A 1182 -8.39 -33.68 4.57
N VAL A 1183 -8.07 -32.61 3.85
CA VAL A 1183 -7.80 -31.30 4.45
C VAL A 1183 -9.06 -30.70 5.06
N VAL A 1184 -10.25 -30.93 4.48
CA VAL A 1184 -11.52 -30.59 5.12
C VAL A 1184 -11.69 -31.34 6.45
N ALA A 1185 -11.47 -32.66 6.47
CA ALA A 1185 -11.55 -33.46 7.70
C ALA A 1185 -10.55 -32.99 8.76
N VAL A 1186 -9.30 -32.75 8.36
CA VAL A 1186 -8.24 -32.19 9.22
C VAL A 1186 -8.71 -30.87 9.82
N SER A 1187 -9.22 -29.95 9.01
CA SER A 1187 -9.64 -28.63 9.49
C SER A 1187 -10.74 -28.71 10.55
N VAL A 1188 -11.78 -29.52 10.28
CA VAL A 1188 -12.90 -29.71 11.21
C VAL A 1188 -12.42 -30.35 12.51
N LYS A 1189 -11.60 -31.41 12.44
CA LYS A 1189 -11.11 -32.10 13.63
C LYS A 1189 -10.14 -31.23 14.44
N THR A 1190 -9.34 -30.39 13.79
CA THR A 1190 -8.49 -29.41 14.47
C THR A 1190 -9.33 -28.41 15.25
N VAL A 1191 -10.42 -27.90 14.67
CA VAL A 1191 -11.34 -26.97 15.37
C VAL A 1191 -11.99 -27.63 16.58
N GLU A 1192 -12.43 -28.88 16.45
CA GLU A 1192 -12.99 -29.67 17.55
C GLU A 1192 -12.00 -29.82 18.71
N LEU A 1193 -10.77 -30.25 18.41
CA LEU A 1193 -9.70 -30.43 19.41
C LEU A 1193 -9.27 -29.11 20.07
N VAL A 1194 -9.27 -28.00 19.33
CA VAL A 1194 -8.96 -26.68 19.88
C VAL A 1194 -10.08 -26.17 20.79
N LYS A 1195 -11.35 -26.48 20.48
CA LYS A 1195 -12.49 -26.18 21.37
C LYS A 1195 -12.42 -27.00 22.65
N GLU A 1196 -12.16 -28.30 22.55
CA GLU A 1196 -11.91 -29.18 23.71
C GLU A 1196 -10.79 -28.63 24.61
N LEU A 1197 -9.68 -28.20 24.00
CA LEU A 1197 -8.56 -27.59 24.74
C LEU A 1197 -8.97 -26.31 25.48
N ALA A 1198 -9.74 -25.44 24.83
CA ALA A 1198 -10.15 -24.16 25.40
C ALA A 1198 -11.26 -24.26 26.45
N GLU A 1199 -12.02 -25.37 26.44
CA GLU A 1199 -13.00 -25.69 27.48
C GLU A 1199 -12.33 -26.30 28.71
N ALA A 1200 -11.26 -27.08 28.50
CA ALA A 1200 -10.54 -27.74 29.58
C ALA A 1200 -9.50 -26.85 30.28
N VAL A 1201 -8.90 -25.91 29.55
CA VAL A 1201 -7.85 -25.02 30.06
C VAL A 1201 -8.19 -23.58 29.71
N THR A 1202 -7.93 -22.67 30.64
CA THR A 1202 -8.20 -21.23 30.55
C THR A 1202 -6.97 -20.42 30.95
N ALA A 1203 -7.00 -19.11 30.72
CA ALA A 1203 -5.89 -18.23 31.07
C ALA A 1203 -5.63 -18.13 32.58
N GLU A 1204 -6.65 -18.37 33.40
CA GLU A 1204 -6.52 -18.39 34.86
C GLU A 1204 -5.58 -19.51 35.31
N ASP A 1205 -5.59 -20.65 34.60
CA ASP A 1205 -4.80 -21.85 34.93
C ASP A 1205 -3.29 -21.65 34.73
N TRP A 1206 -2.86 -20.54 34.11
CA TRP A 1206 -1.45 -20.15 34.04
C TRP A 1206 -1.11 -18.75 34.59
N LEU A 1207 -2.10 -17.92 34.91
CA LEU A 1207 -1.91 -16.59 35.52
C LEU A 1207 -2.07 -16.60 37.04
N GLY A 1208 -2.97 -17.43 37.57
CA GLY A 1208 -3.30 -17.55 38.99
C GLY A 1208 -4.29 -16.50 39.49
N GLU A 1209 -4.75 -16.67 40.74
CA GLU A 1209 -5.73 -15.80 41.42
C GLU A 1209 -5.26 -14.33 41.62
N GLN A 1210 -4.04 -13.96 41.23
CA GLN A 1210 -3.47 -12.62 41.46
C GLN A 1210 -3.73 -11.60 40.35
N VAL A 1211 -4.46 -11.94 39.29
CA VAL A 1211 -4.82 -10.99 38.23
C VAL A 1211 -6.33 -10.78 38.25
N GLU A 1212 -6.80 -9.60 38.65
CA GLU A 1212 -8.23 -9.24 38.57
C GLU A 1212 -8.69 -9.36 37.10
N ILE A 1213 -9.56 -10.33 36.84
CA ILE A 1213 -10.15 -10.70 35.54
C ILE A 1213 -11.04 -9.58 34.93
N GLY A 1214 -11.12 -8.42 35.59
CA GLY A 1214 -11.98 -7.30 35.22
C GLY A 1214 -11.76 -6.74 33.81
N ASP A 1215 -10.57 -6.92 33.24
CA ASP A 1215 -10.23 -6.46 31.87
C ASP A 1215 -10.35 -7.55 30.79
N ILE A 1216 -10.62 -8.81 31.17
CA ILE A 1216 -10.78 -9.93 30.20
C ILE A 1216 -12.24 -10.11 29.78
N ALA A 1217 -13.21 -9.67 30.60
CA ALA A 1217 -14.64 -9.85 30.36
C ALA A 1217 -15.22 -9.02 29.18
N SER A 1218 -14.41 -8.21 28.49
CA SER A 1218 -14.80 -7.49 27.26
C SER A 1218 -14.16 -8.04 25.97
N ILE A 1219 -13.44 -9.16 26.02
CA ILE A 1219 -12.91 -9.90 24.86
C ILE A 1219 -13.87 -11.05 24.54
#